data_AF-A0A4S4FVT1-F1
#
_entry.id   AF-A0A4S4FVT1-F1
#
_cell.length_a   1.000
_cell.length_b   1.000
_cell.length_c   1.000
_cell.angle_alpha   90.00
_cell.angle_beta   90.00
_cell.angle_gamma   90.00
#
_symmetry.space_group_name_H-M   'P 1'
#
loop_
_entity.id
_entity.type
_entity.pdbx_description
1 polymer ?
#
loop_
_entity_poly.entity_id
_entity_poly.type
_entity_poly.pdbx_seq_one_letter_code
_entity_poly.pdbx_strand_id
1 'polypeptide(L)'
;MGISRGGGIYNAADLTLTNSTVANNTVRGPYTGQFANLMNGNGGSGNNGGHGYEGGNAGNGGNAGIAPEGGVIVDGGGLFNQGAASVVNVTFNANHFCDYCQDSGLATGLLPGQPGTPGTGDFDGTSGRAGEGSNSLVWGGDSISTVSPPDGAATLTLSNVAAAPVNDYGITGICRMAIAPADGGGNLISDTSCGVAGGGTDPGLSPVGLADNGGPTQTIAVLPDSAAKDAGNDSVCDAAPVSHFDQRGVGRPQGPHCDTGAFELAGGPQINPFVVTSTLFMALGSCTQTLCTLPDAVAAANALGTGATITSIVTGTINVTGPLAITNDIAIIGPDAEELTISGPQLFTVSQGESLALRQLSFMGAPVANTDQHMITSTGSLTLDDVMMMNNEAIGGPSMLFNNGGSLTVANSTLSNNSAQTIENQGGLLTIRGSTFTANIGPNPVIAQEGFATIANSTFAGNGTVLDSVSGSTTLLNDTFSGNQGSDGADIQLSSTGAVTAANTIFDSSFSGSCSGNIIDNGHNMETGDTCGLGSDSRSNTSPQLLGLAKNGGSTPTMDLATTSPARDAGDDVTCQAAPVDGVDQRGVYRPQGGHCDIGAVEANAPLAVDHESPDAPSSGNDDRPAAEPHTRGLAVTGASIPVPLLAGLTVILLIGGIAMTRFARRHRRS
;
A
#
# COMPACT_ATOMS: atom_id res chain seq x y z
N MET A 1 -19.81 21.41 -37.75
CA MET A 1 -19.77 22.31 -36.58
C MET A 1 -19.38 21.43 -35.40
N GLY A 2 -18.08 21.29 -35.12
CA GLY A 2 -17.58 20.41 -34.05
C GLY A 2 -17.16 21.24 -32.82
N ILE A 3 -17.58 20.83 -31.62
CA ILE A 3 -17.35 21.52 -30.34
C ILE A 3 -16.18 20.84 -29.62
N SER A 4 -15.21 21.60 -29.11
CA SER A 4 -14.19 21.08 -28.17
C SER A 4 -14.76 21.10 -26.74
N ARG A 5 -14.71 19.98 -26.03
CA ARG A 5 -15.42 19.78 -24.74
C ARG A 5 -14.41 19.39 -23.63
N GLY A 6 -14.26 20.22 -22.59
CA GLY A 6 -13.73 19.89 -21.24
C GLY A 6 -12.29 19.36 -21.10
N GLY A 7 -11.53 19.83 -20.10
CA GLY A 7 -10.15 19.37 -19.83
C GLY A 7 -9.95 18.32 -18.74
N GLY A 8 -10.70 18.40 -17.64
CA GLY A 8 -10.63 17.44 -16.53
C GLY A 8 -11.78 16.44 -16.56
N ILE A 9 -13.01 16.93 -16.59
CA ILE A 9 -14.24 16.12 -16.61
C ILE A 9 -15.16 16.60 -17.71
N TYR A 10 -15.54 15.69 -18.62
CA TYR A 10 -16.58 15.91 -19.61
C TYR A 10 -17.77 14.98 -19.32
N ASN A 11 -18.95 15.53 -19.06
CA ASN A 11 -20.16 14.75 -18.82
C ASN A 11 -21.34 15.25 -19.65
N ALA A 12 -22.02 14.32 -20.35
CA ALA A 12 -23.18 14.61 -21.19
C ALA A 12 -24.53 14.36 -20.48
N ALA A 13 -24.51 13.79 -19.28
CA ALA A 13 -25.68 13.34 -18.52
C ALA A 13 -25.72 14.01 -17.12
N ASP A 14 -26.37 13.39 -16.14
CA ASP A 14 -26.33 13.87 -14.75
C ASP A 14 -24.99 13.51 -14.08
N LEU A 15 -24.48 14.40 -13.23
CA LEU A 15 -23.20 14.27 -12.53
C LEU A 15 -23.34 14.48 -11.02
N THR A 16 -22.76 13.59 -10.22
CA THR A 16 -22.49 13.86 -8.81
C THR A 16 -20.98 13.84 -8.58
N LEU A 17 -20.45 14.89 -7.97
CA LEU A 17 -19.06 14.99 -7.55
C LEU A 17 -19.02 15.23 -6.04
N THR A 18 -18.38 14.34 -5.29
CA THR A 18 -18.29 14.43 -3.83
C THR A 18 -16.88 14.16 -3.32
N ASN A 19 -16.43 14.94 -2.33
CA ASN A 19 -15.15 14.74 -1.63
C ASN A 19 -13.98 14.53 -2.61
N SER A 20 -13.86 15.41 -3.61
CA SER A 20 -12.95 15.23 -4.74
C SER A 20 -12.14 16.49 -5.03
N THR A 21 -10.91 16.30 -5.51
CA THR A 21 -10.07 17.40 -6.01
C THR A 21 -9.98 17.34 -7.53
N VAL A 22 -10.22 18.46 -8.21
CA VAL A 22 -10.09 18.60 -9.67
C VAL A 22 -9.08 19.71 -9.94
N ALA A 23 -7.87 19.34 -10.33
CA ALA A 23 -6.79 20.30 -10.43
C ALA A 23 -5.80 20.05 -11.56
N ASN A 24 -5.11 21.12 -11.98
CA ASN A 24 -4.05 21.11 -13.00
C ASN A 24 -4.48 20.65 -14.39
N ASN A 25 -5.77 20.69 -14.73
CA ASN A 25 -6.22 20.29 -16.07
C ASN A 25 -6.04 21.43 -17.07
N THR A 26 -5.47 21.15 -18.25
CA THR A 26 -5.28 22.15 -19.31
C THR A 26 -5.87 21.70 -20.65
N VAL A 27 -6.67 22.54 -21.30
CA VAL A 27 -7.17 22.36 -22.68
C VAL A 27 -6.49 23.33 -23.64
N ARG A 28 -6.00 22.85 -24.79
CA ARG A 28 -5.46 23.69 -25.88
C ARG A 28 -6.28 23.56 -27.17
N GLY A 29 -6.49 24.67 -27.89
CA GLY A 29 -7.10 24.68 -29.24
C GLY A 29 -6.15 24.18 -30.35
N PRO A 30 -6.66 23.72 -31.51
CA PRO A 30 -5.83 23.10 -32.55
C PRO A 30 -4.93 24.10 -33.31
N TYR A 31 -3.67 23.71 -33.48
CA TYR A 31 -2.79 24.20 -34.54
C TYR A 31 -3.09 23.46 -35.85
N THR A 32 -3.01 24.16 -36.97
CA THR A 32 -3.29 23.66 -38.33
C THR A 32 -2.68 22.28 -38.63
N GLY A 33 -3.54 21.28 -38.84
CA GLY A 33 -3.33 20.07 -39.64
C GLY A 33 -2.14 19.16 -39.28
N GLN A 34 -2.32 18.24 -38.33
CA GLN A 34 -1.63 16.94 -38.26
C GLN A 34 -2.29 16.00 -37.22
N PHE A 35 -2.36 14.71 -37.54
CA PHE A 35 -3.01 13.64 -36.74
C PHE A 35 -2.18 13.23 -35.51
N ALA A 36 -2.80 12.92 -34.36
CA ALA A 36 -2.15 12.27 -33.22
C ALA A 36 -3.10 11.41 -32.36
N ASN A 37 -2.57 10.28 -31.89
CA ASN A 37 -3.20 9.16 -31.16
C ASN A 37 -3.36 9.40 -29.65
N LEU A 38 -4.39 8.76 -29.07
CA LEU A 38 -4.56 8.53 -27.64
C LEU A 38 -3.68 7.35 -27.19
N MET A 39 -2.71 7.54 -26.28
CA MET A 39 -2.22 6.47 -25.36
C MET A 39 -1.36 7.02 -24.20
N ASN A 40 -1.68 6.48 -23.01
CA ASN A 40 -0.98 6.42 -21.72
C ASN A 40 -0.96 7.63 -20.76
N GLY A 41 -1.67 7.44 -19.64
CA GLY A 41 -1.46 8.12 -18.35
C GLY A 41 -2.74 8.66 -17.69
N ASN A 42 -3.61 7.77 -17.18
CA ASN A 42 -4.74 8.01 -16.25
C ASN A 42 -5.50 9.36 -16.27
N GLY A 43 -6.77 9.32 -16.70
CA GLY A 43 -7.82 10.04 -15.96
C GLY A 43 -8.68 11.09 -16.66
N GLY A 44 -8.68 11.22 -17.99
CA GLY A 44 -9.74 11.98 -18.67
C GLY A 44 -11.00 11.12 -18.78
N SER A 45 -11.99 11.33 -17.90
CA SER A 45 -13.25 10.57 -17.97
C SER A 45 -14.26 11.29 -18.86
N GLY A 46 -14.52 10.71 -20.03
CA GLY A 46 -15.63 11.09 -20.90
C GLY A 46 -16.76 10.07 -20.78
N ASN A 47 -17.97 10.51 -20.46
CA ASN A 47 -19.11 9.58 -20.32
C ASN A 47 -20.45 10.11 -20.88
N ASN A 48 -21.24 9.19 -21.44
CA ASN A 48 -22.56 9.42 -22.04
C ASN A 48 -23.72 8.80 -21.21
N GLY A 49 -23.44 8.23 -20.03
CA GLY A 49 -24.45 7.80 -19.03
C GLY A 49 -24.33 8.60 -17.74
N GLY A 50 -25.30 8.56 -16.82
CA GLY A 50 -25.20 9.24 -15.52
C GLY A 50 -24.18 8.57 -14.59
N HIS A 51 -23.29 9.34 -13.96
CA HIS A 51 -22.20 8.83 -13.09
C HIS A 51 -22.00 9.66 -11.82
N GLY A 52 -21.51 8.99 -10.78
CA GLY A 52 -21.02 9.61 -9.54
C GLY A 52 -19.52 9.39 -9.36
N TYR A 53 -18.79 10.44 -8.98
CA TYR A 53 -17.40 10.36 -8.53
C TYR A 53 -17.34 10.68 -7.03
N GLU A 54 -16.74 9.77 -6.26
CA GLU A 54 -16.51 9.91 -4.82
C GLU A 54 -15.03 9.64 -4.51
N GLY A 55 -14.38 10.53 -3.74
CA GLY A 55 -13.03 10.29 -3.20
C GLY A 55 -11.89 10.26 -4.22
N GLY A 56 -12.05 10.85 -5.42
CA GLY A 56 -11.10 10.75 -6.54
C GLY A 56 -10.39 12.06 -6.91
N ASN A 57 -9.26 11.94 -7.64
CA ASN A 57 -8.58 13.07 -8.28
C ASN A 57 -8.75 13.01 -9.81
N ALA A 58 -9.15 14.12 -10.42
CA ALA A 58 -9.13 14.31 -11.87
C ALA A 58 -8.11 15.41 -12.21
N GLY A 59 -6.89 15.01 -12.62
CA GLY A 59 -5.79 15.92 -12.95
C GLY A 59 -4.85 15.33 -13.99
N ASN A 60 -4.25 16.19 -14.83
CA ASN A 60 -3.27 15.79 -15.85
C ASN A 60 -1.99 16.65 -15.72
N GLY A 61 -0.84 16.00 -15.56
CA GLY A 61 0.48 16.66 -15.51
C GLY A 61 1.10 16.98 -16.88
N GLY A 62 0.40 16.71 -17.98
CA GLY A 62 0.86 16.97 -19.35
C GLY A 62 -0.19 17.67 -20.22
N ASN A 63 0.26 18.28 -21.33
CA ASN A 63 -0.64 18.86 -22.34
C ASN A 63 -1.62 17.78 -22.88
N ALA A 64 -2.92 17.90 -22.58
CA ALA A 64 -3.95 17.18 -23.32
C ALA A 64 -4.37 18.01 -24.54
N GLY A 65 -3.97 17.60 -25.73
CA GLY A 65 -4.44 18.17 -26.99
C GLY A 65 -5.70 17.45 -27.46
N ILE A 66 -6.83 18.16 -27.58
CA ILE A 66 -8.04 17.67 -28.25
C ILE A 66 -8.21 18.45 -29.56
N ALA A 67 -8.17 17.76 -30.70
CA ALA A 67 -8.38 18.36 -32.02
C ALA A 67 -9.86 18.31 -32.46
N PRO A 68 -10.45 19.43 -32.93
CA PRO A 68 -11.62 19.41 -33.80
C PRO A 68 -11.29 19.78 -35.26
N GLU A 69 -12.00 19.16 -36.21
CA GLU A 69 -12.16 19.74 -37.56
C GLU A 69 -13.29 20.81 -37.52
N GLY A 70 -12.89 22.08 -37.45
CA GLY A 70 -13.68 23.24 -37.92
C GLY A 70 -14.86 23.77 -37.08
N GLY A 71 -14.66 24.95 -36.47
CA GLY A 71 -15.72 25.90 -36.00
C GLY A 71 -15.80 26.07 -34.47
N VAL A 72 -15.75 27.33 -33.98
CA VAL A 72 -15.40 27.73 -32.60
C VAL A 72 -16.61 27.80 -31.64
N ILE A 73 -16.68 26.88 -30.67
CA ILE A 73 -17.13 27.06 -29.26
C ILE A 73 -16.31 26.06 -28.42
N VAL A 74 -15.60 26.53 -27.39
CA VAL A 74 -14.76 25.69 -26.52
C VAL A 74 -15.05 26.03 -25.05
N ASP A 75 -15.23 25.00 -24.22
CA ASP A 75 -15.72 25.12 -22.84
C ASP A 75 -14.80 24.39 -21.83
N GLY A 76 -14.35 25.10 -20.80
CA GLY A 76 -13.83 24.63 -19.50
C GLY A 76 -12.53 23.79 -19.46
N GLY A 77 -11.55 24.22 -18.65
CA GLY A 77 -10.37 23.43 -18.28
C GLY A 77 -10.64 22.37 -17.20
N GLY A 78 -11.55 22.64 -16.25
CA GLY A 78 -11.86 21.76 -15.12
C GLY A 78 -13.03 20.80 -15.38
N LEU A 79 -14.27 21.27 -15.20
CA LEU A 79 -15.51 20.52 -15.42
C LEU A 79 -16.33 21.13 -16.56
N PHE A 80 -16.78 20.29 -17.49
CA PHE A 80 -17.84 20.59 -18.44
C PHE A 80 -18.99 19.58 -18.33
N ASN A 81 -20.18 20.04 -17.96
CA ASN A 81 -21.37 19.20 -17.81
C ASN A 81 -22.55 19.66 -18.68
N GLN A 82 -23.27 18.72 -19.31
CA GLN A 82 -24.45 19.00 -20.15
C GLN A 82 -25.79 18.53 -19.56
N GLY A 83 -25.79 17.77 -18.45
CA GLY A 83 -27.01 17.43 -17.70
C GLY A 83 -27.09 18.14 -16.35
N ALA A 84 -27.83 17.59 -15.38
CA ALA A 84 -27.84 18.13 -14.01
C ALA A 84 -26.52 17.82 -13.30
N ALA A 85 -26.10 18.65 -12.34
CA ALA A 85 -24.90 18.42 -11.56
C ALA A 85 -25.08 18.77 -10.08
N SER A 86 -24.59 17.90 -9.20
CA SER A 86 -24.45 18.13 -7.76
C SER A 86 -22.97 18.07 -7.39
N VAL A 87 -22.42 19.17 -6.89
CA VAL A 87 -21.00 19.30 -6.54
C VAL A 87 -20.89 19.62 -5.06
N VAL A 88 -20.37 18.68 -4.27
CA VAL A 88 -20.40 18.71 -2.81
C VAL A 88 -19.01 18.43 -2.23
N ASN A 89 -18.46 19.32 -1.41
CA ASN A 89 -17.11 19.18 -0.83
C ASN A 89 -16.02 18.94 -1.90
N VAL A 90 -15.91 19.85 -2.85
CA VAL A 90 -14.99 19.72 -3.98
C VAL A 90 -14.02 20.88 -4.02
N THR A 91 -12.77 20.59 -4.35
CA THR A 91 -11.74 21.61 -4.59
C THR A 91 -11.42 21.70 -6.07
N PHE A 92 -11.59 22.88 -6.67
CA PHE A 92 -11.12 23.20 -8.03
C PHE A 92 -9.94 24.16 -7.94
N ASN A 93 -8.80 23.79 -8.55
CA ASN A 93 -7.64 24.67 -8.56
C ASN A 93 -6.79 24.49 -9.82
N ALA A 94 -6.15 25.56 -10.29
CA ALA A 94 -5.15 25.48 -11.35
C ALA A 94 -5.63 24.84 -12.68
N ASN A 95 -6.94 24.87 -12.98
CA ASN A 95 -7.47 24.38 -14.25
C ASN A 95 -7.51 25.51 -15.30
N HIS A 96 -7.13 25.22 -16.54
CA HIS A 96 -6.87 26.22 -17.58
C HIS A 96 -7.38 25.78 -18.96
N PHE A 97 -7.85 26.72 -19.78
CA PHE A 97 -7.94 26.60 -21.24
C PHE A 97 -7.13 27.71 -21.93
N CYS A 98 -6.32 27.37 -22.93
CA CYS A 98 -5.54 28.32 -23.71
C CYS A 98 -5.85 28.22 -25.22
N ASP A 99 -6.31 29.34 -25.80
CA ASP A 99 -6.66 29.45 -27.23
C ASP A 99 -5.45 29.84 -28.12
N TYR A 100 -4.34 30.34 -27.56
CA TYR A 100 -3.21 30.85 -28.35
C TYR A 100 -1.85 30.91 -27.61
N CYS A 101 -1.51 29.89 -26.84
CA CYS A 101 -0.20 29.84 -26.15
C CYS A 101 0.89 29.57 -27.19
N GLN A 102 1.60 30.62 -27.61
CA GLN A 102 2.91 30.44 -28.25
C GLN A 102 3.82 29.75 -27.22
N ASP A 103 4.41 28.63 -27.60
CA ASP A 103 5.58 28.10 -26.89
C ASP A 103 6.74 29.09 -27.08
N SER A 104 6.73 30.23 -26.38
CA SER A 104 7.97 30.91 -26.05
C SER A 104 8.61 30.07 -24.96
N GLY A 105 9.47 29.14 -25.37
CA GLY A 105 10.15 28.16 -24.52
C GLY A 105 10.86 28.77 -23.30
N LEU A 106 10.11 29.00 -22.24
CA LEU A 106 10.57 29.14 -20.87
C LEU A 106 10.01 27.98 -20.08
N ALA A 107 10.60 26.82 -20.37
CA ALA A 107 10.86 25.83 -19.34
C ALA A 107 11.71 26.50 -18.24
N THR A 108 11.05 27.14 -17.28
CA THR A 108 11.55 27.26 -15.91
C THR A 108 10.52 26.51 -15.09
N GLY A 109 10.74 25.24 -14.77
CA GLY A 109 11.85 24.87 -13.91
C GLY A 109 11.67 25.48 -12.52
N LEU A 110 10.45 25.49 -11.98
CA LEU A 110 10.23 25.67 -10.54
C LEU A 110 10.28 24.29 -9.89
N LEU A 111 11.51 23.82 -9.66
CA LEU A 111 11.79 22.91 -8.55
C LEU A 111 11.52 23.65 -7.23
N PRO A 112 11.13 22.95 -6.15
CA PRO A 112 10.87 23.59 -4.87
C PRO A 112 12.19 24.12 -4.27
N GLY A 113 12.20 25.41 -3.94
CA GLY A 113 13.18 26.01 -3.03
C GLY A 113 14.30 26.82 -3.68
N GLN A 114 14.04 28.09 -4.01
CA GLN A 114 14.96 29.23 -3.81
C GLN A 114 14.16 30.56 -3.78
N PRO A 115 14.48 31.52 -2.89
CA PRO A 115 13.85 32.83 -2.87
C PRO A 115 14.49 33.76 -3.91
N GLY A 116 13.76 34.08 -4.99
CA GLY A 116 14.14 35.07 -5.99
C GLY A 116 13.11 36.21 -6.07
N THR A 117 13.57 37.43 -5.86
CA THR A 117 12.78 38.67 -5.84
C THR A 117 12.06 38.99 -7.16
N PRO A 118 10.84 39.57 -7.17
CA PRO A 118 10.17 40.03 -8.39
C PRO A 118 10.86 41.26 -8.98
N GLY A 119 11.30 41.17 -10.24
CA GLY A 119 11.73 42.34 -11.01
C GLY A 119 10.50 43.15 -11.44
N THR A 120 10.40 44.37 -10.94
CA THR A 120 9.46 45.41 -11.39
C THR A 120 9.92 45.97 -12.73
N GLY A 121 9.15 45.77 -13.80
CA GLY A 121 9.36 46.39 -15.11
C GLY A 121 8.10 47.10 -15.57
N ASP A 122 8.04 48.39 -15.26
CA ASP A 122 7.05 49.39 -15.68
C ASP A 122 7.15 49.66 -17.20
N PHE A 123 6.03 49.69 -17.92
CA PHE A 123 5.95 50.19 -19.30
C PHE A 123 4.69 51.06 -19.47
N ASP A 124 4.92 52.37 -19.39
CA ASP A 124 3.99 53.47 -19.66
C ASP A 124 4.03 53.93 -21.14
N GLY A 125 2.86 54.12 -21.74
CA GLY A 125 2.49 55.38 -22.40
C GLY A 125 2.99 55.76 -23.81
N THR A 126 2.09 55.60 -24.79
CA THR A 126 1.72 56.61 -25.83
C THR A 126 2.68 56.98 -27.00
N SER A 127 2.40 56.43 -28.20
CA SER A 127 2.07 57.20 -29.42
C SER A 127 1.78 56.26 -30.60
N GLY A 128 0.52 56.24 -31.05
CA GLY A 128 0.03 55.29 -32.04
C GLY A 128 0.34 55.66 -33.49
N ARG A 129 0.89 54.70 -34.23
CA ARG A 129 0.31 54.05 -35.44
C ARG A 129 1.38 53.23 -36.17
N ALA A 130 1.62 52.02 -35.65
CA ALA A 130 2.01 50.78 -36.36
C ALA A 130 2.36 49.75 -35.27
N GLY A 131 1.38 48.96 -34.84
CA GLY A 131 1.57 47.92 -33.84
C GLY A 131 0.52 46.85 -34.09
N GLU A 132 1.02 45.64 -34.33
CA GLU A 132 0.33 44.38 -34.65
C GLU A 132 -1.16 44.36 -34.27
N GLY A 133 -1.99 44.31 -35.31
CA GLY A 133 -3.43 44.34 -35.20
C GLY A 133 -3.95 43.19 -34.36
N SER A 134 -4.51 43.55 -33.21
CA SER A 134 -5.50 42.76 -32.50
C SER A 134 -6.57 42.28 -33.48
N ASN A 135 -6.63 40.96 -33.69
CA ASN A 135 -7.90 40.26 -33.67
C ASN A 135 -7.89 39.41 -32.39
N SER A 136 -7.84 40.15 -31.28
CA SER A 136 -8.13 39.63 -29.95
C SER A 136 -9.62 39.33 -29.90
N LEU A 137 -9.97 38.05 -30.02
CA LEU A 137 -11.18 37.53 -29.40
C LEU A 137 -10.73 36.39 -28.50
N VAL A 138 -10.06 36.75 -27.40
CA VAL A 138 -9.65 35.78 -26.40
C VAL A 138 -10.92 35.26 -25.73
N TRP A 139 -11.19 33.96 -25.88
CA TRP A 139 -12.24 33.28 -25.13
C TRP A 139 -11.60 32.49 -23.97
N GLY A 140 -12.32 32.52 -22.86
CA GLY A 140 -11.88 32.27 -21.49
C GLY A 140 -11.52 30.85 -21.07
N GLY A 141 -10.72 30.75 -20.00
CA GLY A 141 -10.46 29.51 -19.28
C GLY A 141 -11.33 29.34 -18.03
N ASP A 142 -12.37 28.51 -18.13
CA ASP A 142 -13.30 28.28 -17.03
C ASP A 142 -12.93 27.01 -16.25
N SER A 143 -13.07 27.02 -14.92
CA SER A 143 -12.92 25.81 -14.10
C SER A 143 -14.20 24.99 -14.03
N ILE A 144 -15.36 25.64 -14.15
CA ILE A 144 -16.68 25.00 -14.14
C ILE A 144 -17.51 25.57 -15.29
N SER A 145 -17.96 24.71 -16.20
CA SER A 145 -18.84 25.07 -17.29
C SER A 145 -20.02 24.11 -17.38
N THR A 146 -21.22 24.67 -17.49
CA THR A 146 -22.45 23.88 -17.64
C THR A 146 -23.37 24.47 -18.71
N VAL A 147 -23.94 23.59 -19.54
CA VAL A 147 -24.89 23.95 -20.60
C VAL A 147 -26.21 23.23 -20.40
N SER A 148 -27.34 23.92 -20.66
CA SER A 148 -28.67 23.31 -20.55
C SER A 148 -28.91 22.32 -21.70
N PRO A 149 -29.45 21.11 -21.43
CA PRO A 149 -29.93 20.24 -22.49
C PRO A 149 -31.17 20.87 -23.16
N PRO A 150 -31.49 20.52 -24.42
CA PRO A 150 -32.60 21.11 -25.19
C PRO A 150 -33.97 21.07 -24.50
N ASP A 151 -34.15 20.18 -23.52
CA ASP A 151 -35.44 19.89 -22.87
C ASP A 151 -35.64 20.58 -21.50
N GLY A 152 -34.70 21.45 -21.07
CA GLY A 152 -34.99 22.52 -20.10
C GLY A 152 -35.05 22.16 -18.60
N ALA A 153 -34.38 21.10 -18.14
CA ALA A 153 -34.44 20.66 -16.72
C ALA A 153 -33.09 20.46 -16.01
N ALA A 154 -31.95 20.90 -16.57
CA ALA A 154 -30.67 20.76 -15.86
C ALA A 154 -30.54 21.75 -14.69
N THR A 155 -30.16 21.25 -13.51
CA THR A 155 -29.85 22.05 -12.32
C THR A 155 -28.38 21.85 -11.95
N LEU A 156 -27.63 22.92 -11.66
CA LEU A 156 -26.32 22.83 -11.01
C LEU A 156 -26.46 23.29 -9.56
N THR A 157 -26.03 22.47 -8.60
CA THR A 157 -25.94 22.84 -7.19
C THR A 157 -24.49 22.79 -6.74
N LEU A 158 -24.02 23.84 -6.07
CA LEU A 158 -22.71 23.89 -5.43
C LEU A 158 -22.91 23.92 -3.92
N SER A 159 -22.22 23.04 -3.18
CA SER A 159 -22.20 23.04 -1.72
C SER A 159 -20.77 22.78 -1.24
N ASN A 160 -20.26 23.60 -0.32
CA ASN A 160 -18.91 23.46 0.22
C ASN A 160 -17.81 23.36 -0.86
N VAL A 161 -17.93 24.14 -1.94
CA VAL A 161 -16.95 24.15 -3.04
C VAL A 161 -15.88 25.21 -2.80
N ALA A 162 -14.61 24.82 -2.84
CA ALA A 162 -13.46 25.74 -2.85
C ALA A 162 -12.93 25.86 -4.29
N ALA A 163 -12.90 27.08 -4.84
CA ALA A 163 -12.36 27.32 -6.17
C ALA A 163 -11.45 28.55 -6.24
N ALA A 164 -10.22 28.35 -6.73
CA ALA A 164 -9.23 29.40 -6.94
C ALA A 164 -8.70 29.39 -8.39
N PRO A 165 -8.33 30.55 -8.97
CA PRO A 165 -7.89 30.65 -10.35
C PRO A 165 -6.39 30.39 -10.45
N VAL A 166 -5.90 30.11 -11.67
CA VAL A 166 -4.50 30.38 -11.99
C VAL A 166 -4.40 31.86 -12.33
N ASN A 167 -3.41 32.53 -11.73
CA ASN A 167 -2.99 33.88 -12.03
C ASN A 167 -2.58 34.02 -13.50
N ASP A 168 -3.57 34.19 -14.37
CA ASP A 168 -3.40 34.46 -15.79
C ASP A 168 -4.07 35.77 -16.20
N TYR A 169 -3.46 36.42 -17.17
CA TYR A 169 -3.53 37.85 -17.47
C TYR A 169 -4.91 38.32 -17.99
N GLY A 170 -5.90 38.37 -17.10
CA GLY A 170 -7.05 39.27 -17.19
C GLY A 170 -8.24 38.83 -18.04
N ILE A 171 -8.76 37.59 -17.93
CA ILE A 171 -10.02 37.21 -18.63
C ILE A 171 -10.80 36.05 -17.98
N THR A 172 -12.13 36.28 -17.85
CA THR A 172 -13.29 35.39 -17.56
C THR A 172 -13.20 34.47 -16.34
N GLY A 173 -14.17 34.60 -15.43
CA GLY A 173 -14.12 33.96 -14.12
C GLY A 173 -14.32 32.44 -14.10
N ILE A 174 -14.07 31.86 -12.94
CA ILE A 174 -14.08 30.42 -12.60
C ILE A 174 -15.29 29.67 -13.18
N CYS A 175 -16.46 30.29 -13.16
CA CYS A 175 -17.69 29.77 -13.72
C CYS A 175 -18.07 30.47 -15.01
N ARG A 176 -18.42 29.67 -16.01
CA ARG A 176 -19.11 30.15 -17.20
C ARG A 176 -20.31 29.26 -17.48
N MET A 177 -21.47 29.82 -17.22
CA MET A 177 -22.67 28.99 -17.03
C MET A 177 -23.83 29.51 -17.86
N ALA A 178 -24.52 28.60 -18.54
CA ALA A 178 -25.81 28.89 -19.19
C ALA A 178 -26.98 28.92 -18.19
N ILE A 179 -26.79 28.37 -16.98
CA ILE A 179 -27.77 28.27 -15.89
C ILE A 179 -27.05 28.71 -14.61
N ALA A 180 -27.59 29.62 -13.81
CA ALA A 180 -26.98 30.00 -12.52
C ALA A 180 -27.03 28.81 -11.52
N PRO A 181 -25.99 28.57 -10.71
CA PRO A 181 -26.02 27.48 -9.75
C PRO A 181 -26.98 27.81 -8.60
N ALA A 182 -27.64 26.79 -8.08
CA ALA A 182 -28.24 26.84 -6.76
C ALA A 182 -27.12 26.80 -5.71
N ASP A 183 -27.14 27.76 -4.79
CA ASP A 183 -26.20 27.83 -3.67
C ASP A 183 -26.70 26.95 -2.51
N GLY A 184 -26.05 25.81 -2.31
CA GLY A 184 -26.28 24.91 -1.18
C GLY A 184 -25.55 25.31 0.11
N GLY A 185 -24.81 26.42 0.08
CA GLY A 185 -24.08 26.98 1.22
C GLY A 185 -22.63 26.50 1.33
N GLY A 186 -21.82 27.28 2.06
CA GLY A 186 -20.41 26.99 2.36
C GLY A 186 -19.46 27.09 1.16
N ASN A 187 -19.86 27.71 0.05
CA ASN A 187 -19.02 27.84 -1.14
C ASN A 187 -18.05 29.03 -1.02
N LEU A 188 -16.78 28.86 -1.39
CA LEU A 188 -15.79 29.92 -1.51
C LEU A 188 -15.17 29.88 -2.90
N ILE A 189 -15.35 30.98 -3.63
CA ILE A 189 -14.92 31.10 -5.02
C ILE A 189 -14.22 32.43 -5.16
N SER A 190 -12.98 32.43 -5.65
CA SER A 190 -12.13 33.62 -5.65
C SER A 190 -12.68 34.79 -6.47
N ASP A 191 -13.63 34.55 -7.36
CA ASP A 191 -14.33 35.57 -8.13
C ASP A 191 -15.86 35.44 -8.02
N THR A 192 -16.57 36.36 -8.68
CA THR A 192 -18.03 36.47 -8.59
C THR A 192 -18.79 35.73 -9.70
N SER A 193 -18.09 34.98 -10.55
CA SER A 193 -18.66 34.44 -11.80
C SER A 193 -19.72 33.35 -11.58
N CYS A 194 -19.68 32.66 -10.45
CA CYS A 194 -20.64 31.61 -10.10
C CYS A 194 -21.91 32.14 -9.41
N GLY A 195 -21.95 33.40 -8.96
CA GLY A 195 -23.15 33.97 -8.33
C GLY A 195 -23.59 33.34 -6.99
N VAL A 196 -22.69 32.65 -6.28
CA VAL A 196 -22.91 32.10 -4.93
C VAL A 196 -22.54 33.10 -3.83
N ALA A 197 -23.01 32.89 -2.60
CA ALA A 197 -22.81 33.83 -1.49
C ALA A 197 -21.34 34.10 -1.13
N GLY A 198 -20.45 33.12 -1.25
CA GLY A 198 -19.00 33.28 -1.03
C GLY A 198 -18.18 33.55 -2.29
N GLY A 199 -18.83 34.03 -3.36
CA GLY A 199 -18.13 34.51 -4.56
C GLY A 199 -17.32 35.79 -4.28
N GLY A 200 -16.13 35.89 -4.88
CA GLY A 200 -15.17 36.97 -4.67
C GLY A 200 -14.26 36.78 -3.44
N THR A 201 -14.27 35.59 -2.82
CA THR A 201 -13.44 35.26 -1.66
C THR A 201 -12.45 34.17 -2.06
N ASP A 202 -11.16 34.49 -2.04
CA ASP A 202 -10.11 33.49 -2.25
C ASP A 202 -10.17 32.45 -1.12
N PRO A 203 -10.35 31.15 -1.42
CA PRO A 203 -10.37 30.14 -0.39
C PRO A 203 -9.04 30.04 0.36
N GLY A 204 -7.91 30.51 -0.17
CA GLY A 204 -6.61 30.42 0.51
C GLY A 204 -6.03 29.01 0.55
N LEU A 205 -6.16 28.30 -0.57
CA LEU A 205 -5.62 26.95 -0.77
C LEU A 205 -4.08 26.97 -0.81
N SER A 206 -3.46 25.84 -0.46
CA SER A 206 -2.00 25.70 -0.47
C SER A 206 -1.42 26.01 -1.87
N PRO A 207 -0.43 26.92 -1.98
CA PRO A 207 0.22 27.24 -3.25
C PRO A 207 1.10 26.10 -3.78
N VAL A 208 1.35 25.06 -2.98
CA VAL A 208 2.03 23.83 -3.41
C VAL A 208 1.18 23.07 -4.45
N GLY A 209 -0.14 23.29 -4.47
CA GLY A 209 -1.06 22.57 -5.34
C GLY A 209 -1.32 21.15 -4.85
N LEU A 210 -1.52 20.22 -5.78
CA LEU A 210 -1.70 18.79 -5.47
C LEU A 210 -0.46 18.26 -4.74
N ALA A 211 -0.65 17.72 -3.55
CA ALA A 211 0.38 17.10 -2.75
C ALA A 211 -0.14 15.83 -2.07
N ASP A 212 0.78 14.99 -1.62
CA ASP A 212 0.44 13.92 -0.68
C ASP A 212 0.21 14.53 0.70
N ASN A 213 -1.07 14.66 1.07
CA ASN A 213 -1.49 15.15 2.39
C ASN A 213 -2.14 14.03 3.22
N GLY A 214 -1.83 12.77 2.91
CA GLY A 214 -2.46 11.57 3.46
C GLY A 214 -3.72 11.13 2.69
N GLY A 215 -4.18 9.91 2.95
CA GLY A 215 -5.34 9.30 2.29
C GLY A 215 -5.03 8.60 0.96
N PRO A 216 -6.04 8.09 0.25
CA PRO A 216 -5.84 7.27 -0.96
C PRO A 216 -5.52 8.07 -2.23
N THR A 217 -5.67 9.40 -2.23
CA THR A 217 -5.42 10.28 -3.38
C THR A 217 -4.75 11.59 -2.96
N GLN A 218 -3.99 12.21 -3.87
CA GLN A 218 -3.43 13.55 -3.64
C GLN A 218 -4.54 14.60 -3.50
N THR A 219 -4.32 15.59 -2.65
CA THR A 219 -5.29 16.66 -2.34
C THR A 219 -4.60 18.02 -2.32
N ILE A 220 -5.36 19.10 -2.20
CA ILE A 220 -4.83 20.45 -1.97
C ILE A 220 -5.19 20.86 -0.55
N ALA A 221 -4.18 21.11 0.29
CA ALA A 221 -4.38 21.45 1.69
C ALA A 221 -5.01 22.84 1.87
N VAL A 222 -5.91 22.94 2.87
CA VAL A 222 -6.36 24.20 3.47
C VAL A 222 -5.27 24.69 4.44
N LEU A 223 -4.89 25.96 4.37
CA LEU A 223 -3.85 26.53 5.25
C LEU A 223 -4.44 27.02 6.58
N PRO A 224 -3.64 27.14 7.67
CA PRO A 224 -4.14 27.61 8.97
C PRO A 224 -4.85 28.97 9.00
N ASP A 225 -4.44 29.87 8.11
CA ASP A 225 -4.99 31.23 7.97
C ASP A 225 -5.92 31.37 6.75
N SER A 226 -6.32 30.24 6.16
CA SER A 226 -7.17 30.16 4.97
C SER A 226 -8.61 30.61 5.28
N ALA A 227 -9.25 31.26 4.31
CA ALA A 227 -10.68 31.57 4.40
C ALA A 227 -11.56 30.32 4.34
N ALA A 228 -11.05 29.21 3.79
CA ALA A 228 -11.74 27.93 3.74
C ALA A 228 -11.80 27.21 5.09
N LYS A 229 -10.93 27.57 6.04
CA LYS A 229 -10.93 26.99 7.37
C LYS A 229 -12.21 27.31 8.13
N ASP A 230 -12.88 26.31 8.69
CA ASP A 230 -14.10 26.43 9.49
C ASP A 230 -15.22 27.23 8.77
N ALA A 231 -15.24 27.21 7.43
CA ALA A 231 -16.15 28.02 6.61
C ALA A 231 -17.22 27.21 5.85
N GLY A 232 -17.12 25.88 5.90
CA GLY A 232 -18.06 24.96 5.30
C GLY A 232 -19.41 24.92 6.04
N ASN A 233 -20.41 24.41 5.35
CA ASN A 233 -21.73 24.12 5.90
C ASN A 233 -21.73 22.72 6.54
N ASP A 234 -21.76 22.66 7.88
CA ASP A 234 -21.75 21.40 8.64
C ASP A 234 -22.87 20.44 8.24
N SER A 235 -24.07 20.96 7.96
CA SER A 235 -25.20 20.10 7.57
C SER A 235 -24.97 19.38 6.23
N VAL A 236 -24.13 19.94 5.37
CA VAL A 236 -23.68 19.30 4.13
C VAL A 236 -22.57 18.28 4.43
N CYS A 237 -21.69 18.57 5.39
CA CYS A 237 -20.62 17.68 5.80
C CYS A 237 -21.14 16.41 6.51
N ASP A 238 -22.21 16.53 7.30
CA ASP A 238 -22.84 15.42 8.02
C ASP A 238 -23.67 14.50 7.10
N ALA A 239 -24.24 15.07 6.04
CA ALA A 239 -25.13 14.35 5.15
C ALA A 239 -24.38 13.37 4.21
N ALA A 240 -25.01 12.24 3.91
CA ALA A 240 -24.55 11.40 2.80
C ALA A 240 -24.64 12.19 1.47
N PRO A 241 -23.66 12.05 0.56
CA PRO A 241 -22.59 11.05 0.55
C PRO A 241 -21.30 11.42 1.32
N VAL A 242 -21.14 12.64 1.82
CA VAL A 242 -19.92 13.08 2.55
C VAL A 242 -19.71 12.28 3.83
N SER A 243 -20.78 12.11 4.61
CA SER A 243 -20.82 11.24 5.79
C SER A 243 -19.71 11.50 6.82
N HIS A 244 -19.40 12.77 7.11
CA HIS A 244 -18.41 13.21 8.12
C HIS A 244 -16.93 12.95 7.78
N PHE A 245 -16.57 12.71 6.51
CA PHE A 245 -15.18 12.51 6.12
C PHE A 245 -14.77 13.40 4.94
N ASP A 246 -13.51 13.81 4.91
CA ASP A 246 -12.90 14.48 3.75
C ASP A 246 -12.39 13.46 2.72
N GLN A 247 -11.81 13.93 1.61
CA GLN A 247 -11.29 13.07 0.54
C GLN A 247 -10.24 12.04 1.02
N ARG A 248 -9.56 12.33 2.13
CA ARG A 248 -8.48 11.51 2.69
C ARG A 248 -9.00 10.49 3.69
N GLY A 249 -10.27 10.58 4.08
CA GLY A 249 -10.84 9.84 5.21
C GLY A 249 -10.61 10.51 6.56
N VAL A 250 -10.19 11.79 6.59
CA VAL A 250 -10.10 12.55 7.85
C VAL A 250 -11.49 12.96 8.29
N GLY A 251 -11.83 12.72 9.56
CA GLY A 251 -13.14 13.08 10.12
C GLY A 251 -13.37 14.59 10.05
N ARG A 252 -14.60 15.02 9.78
CA ARG A 252 -15.03 16.43 9.71
C ARG A 252 -16.22 16.65 10.65
N PRO A 253 -16.31 17.78 11.36
CA PRO A 253 -15.31 18.84 11.43
C PRO A 253 -14.15 18.52 12.38
N GLN A 254 -12.96 19.06 12.11
CA GLN A 254 -11.82 19.04 13.06
C GLN A 254 -11.70 20.33 13.88
N GLY A 255 -12.34 21.42 13.43
CA GLY A 255 -12.49 22.67 14.16
C GLY A 255 -13.95 22.93 14.54
N PRO A 256 -14.31 24.19 14.89
CA PRO A 256 -15.69 24.59 15.16
C PRO A 256 -16.69 24.28 14.04
N HIS A 257 -16.25 24.26 12.79
CA HIS A 257 -17.06 23.95 11.60
C HIS A 257 -16.22 23.14 10.62
N CYS A 258 -16.84 22.49 9.64
CA CYS A 258 -16.06 21.82 8.60
C CYS A 258 -15.44 22.87 7.66
N ASP A 259 -14.34 22.53 7.02
CA ASP A 259 -13.71 23.40 6.02
C ASP A 259 -14.51 23.47 4.70
N THR A 260 -14.25 24.48 3.89
CA THR A 260 -14.77 24.53 2.52
C THR A 260 -13.86 23.74 1.57
N GLY A 261 -14.43 22.85 0.76
CA GLY A 261 -13.71 22.03 -0.21
C GLY A 261 -13.54 20.57 0.21
N ALA A 262 -12.63 19.86 -0.48
CA ALA A 262 -12.41 18.42 -0.33
C ALA A 262 -11.47 18.01 0.82
N PHE A 263 -10.91 19.00 1.54
CA PHE A 263 -9.88 18.82 2.56
C PHE A 263 -10.36 19.42 3.88
N GLU A 264 -10.10 18.72 5.00
CA GLU A 264 -10.32 19.20 6.36
C GLU A 264 -9.01 19.43 7.13
N LEU A 265 -8.75 20.66 7.51
CA LEU A 265 -7.61 21.04 8.32
C LEU A 265 -7.82 20.64 9.78
N ALA A 266 -6.97 19.74 10.28
CA ALA A 266 -6.99 19.33 11.68
C ALA A 266 -6.74 20.52 12.64
N GLY A 267 -7.72 20.83 13.50
CA GLY A 267 -7.70 21.99 14.41
C GLY A 267 -7.00 21.74 15.75
N GLY A 268 -5.74 22.18 15.88
CA GLY A 268 -4.98 22.21 17.14
C GLY A 268 -3.49 21.90 16.92
N PRO A 269 -2.57 22.22 17.87
CA PRO A 269 -1.16 21.84 17.74
C PRO A 269 -1.01 20.35 18.04
N GLN A 270 -1.56 19.49 17.19
CA GLN A 270 -1.26 18.07 17.08
C GLN A 270 -1.34 17.71 15.60
N ILE A 271 -0.15 17.44 15.07
CA ILE A 271 0.08 16.85 13.76
C ILE A 271 -0.56 15.45 13.75
N ASN A 272 -1.69 15.30 13.08
CA ASN A 272 -2.02 14.03 12.45
C ASN A 272 -1.75 14.24 10.95
N PRO A 273 -0.61 13.73 10.43
CA PRO A 273 0.11 12.55 10.93
C PRO A 273 1.15 12.84 12.02
N PHE A 274 1.21 11.99 13.06
CA PHE A 274 2.40 11.94 13.92
C PHE A 274 3.54 11.39 13.06
N VAL A 275 4.47 12.24 12.64
CA VAL A 275 5.58 11.84 11.78
C VAL A 275 6.85 11.74 12.61
N VAL A 276 7.40 10.54 12.78
CA VAL A 276 8.72 10.34 13.38
C VAL A 276 9.78 10.85 12.40
N THR A 277 10.51 11.89 12.80
CA THR A 277 11.54 12.56 12.00
C THR A 277 12.96 12.35 12.53
N SER A 278 13.11 11.58 13.60
CA SER A 278 14.41 11.31 14.21
C SER A 278 14.56 9.86 14.64
N THR A 279 15.76 9.30 14.45
CA THR A 279 16.14 7.99 14.97
C THR A 279 16.49 7.99 16.47
N LEU A 280 16.49 9.18 17.08
CA LEU A 280 16.79 9.35 18.49
C LEU A 280 15.71 8.75 19.38
N PHE A 281 16.11 8.02 20.41
CA PHE A 281 15.22 7.48 21.41
C PHE A 281 15.33 8.26 22.72
N MET A 282 14.57 9.34 22.84
CA MET A 282 14.38 10.08 24.09
C MET A 282 13.04 10.81 24.08
N ALA A 283 12.35 10.88 25.21
CA ALA A 283 11.14 11.69 25.35
C ALA A 283 11.54 13.16 25.48
N LEU A 284 11.28 13.95 24.43
CA LEU A 284 11.50 15.40 24.43
C LEU A 284 10.28 16.17 24.95
N GLY A 285 9.14 15.49 25.10
CA GLY A 285 7.89 16.05 25.62
C GLY A 285 7.04 16.73 24.56
N SER A 286 7.41 16.64 23.28
CA SER A 286 6.62 17.15 22.16
C SER A 286 6.97 16.45 20.85
N CYS A 287 5.96 16.09 20.07
CA CYS A 287 6.09 15.66 18.68
C CYS A 287 5.77 16.86 17.77
N THR A 288 6.75 17.34 17.01
CA THR A 288 6.60 18.48 16.08
C THR A 288 7.04 18.10 14.68
N GLN A 289 6.67 18.90 13.66
CA GLN A 289 7.08 18.66 12.27
C GLN A 289 8.61 18.63 12.08
N THR A 290 9.36 19.37 12.89
CA THR A 290 10.82 19.44 12.79
C THR A 290 11.48 18.30 13.55
N LEU A 291 10.94 17.97 14.72
CA LEU A 291 11.51 16.97 15.60
C LEU A 291 10.39 16.22 16.31
N CYS A 292 10.29 14.95 16.00
CA CYS A 292 9.46 14.01 16.70
C CYS A 292 10.20 12.67 16.78
N THR A 293 10.39 12.19 18.00
CA THR A 293 10.96 10.88 18.27
C THR A 293 9.84 9.85 18.36
N LEU A 294 10.15 8.56 18.21
CA LEU A 294 9.16 7.50 18.40
C LEU A 294 8.50 7.53 19.81
N PRO A 295 9.24 7.74 20.93
CA PRO A 295 8.63 7.97 22.23
C PRO A 295 7.63 9.15 22.27
N ASP A 296 7.97 10.29 21.67
CA ASP A 296 7.10 11.46 21.66
C ASP A 296 5.85 11.22 20.82
N ALA A 297 5.98 10.55 19.67
CA ALA A 297 4.85 10.18 18.82
C ALA A 297 3.89 9.24 19.55
N VAL A 298 4.40 8.20 20.23
CA VAL A 298 3.57 7.26 21.00
C VAL A 298 2.91 7.95 22.19
N ALA A 299 3.62 8.81 22.91
CA ALA A 299 3.05 9.56 24.03
C ALA A 299 1.91 10.49 23.57
N ALA A 300 2.09 11.16 22.42
CA ALA A 300 1.09 12.04 21.84
C ALA A 300 -0.13 11.25 21.33
N ALA A 301 0.09 10.13 20.64
CA ALA A 301 -0.96 9.22 20.18
C ALA A 301 -1.79 8.66 21.35
N ASN A 302 -1.12 8.21 22.41
CA ASN A 302 -1.79 7.78 23.64
C ASN A 302 -2.59 8.90 24.34
N ALA A 303 -2.25 10.17 24.12
CA ALA A 303 -2.97 11.27 24.74
C ALA A 303 -4.25 11.66 23.98
N LEU A 304 -4.44 11.19 22.74
CA LEU A 304 -5.62 11.52 21.93
C LEU A 304 -6.92 10.90 22.46
N GLY A 305 -6.86 9.77 23.17
CA GLY A 305 -8.04 9.06 23.64
C GLY A 305 -8.91 8.43 22.52
N THR A 306 -8.40 8.42 21.29
CA THR A 306 -8.98 7.83 20.08
C THR A 306 -7.87 7.19 19.25
N GLY A 307 -8.23 6.33 18.28
CA GLY A 307 -7.26 5.66 17.43
C GLY A 307 -6.35 6.61 16.64
N ALA A 308 -5.05 6.33 16.62
CA ALA A 308 -4.02 7.19 16.04
C ALA A 308 -3.13 6.45 15.05
N THR A 309 -2.60 7.16 14.05
CA THR A 309 -1.57 6.64 13.14
C THR A 309 -0.28 7.44 13.28
N ILE A 310 0.80 6.71 13.54
CA ILE A 310 2.18 7.20 13.54
C ILE A 310 2.83 6.73 12.25
N THR A 311 3.39 7.65 11.50
CA THR A 311 4.21 7.36 10.32
C THR A 311 5.66 7.69 10.63
N SER A 312 6.60 6.97 10.05
CA SER A 312 8.02 7.27 10.16
C SER A 312 8.59 7.56 8.79
N ILE A 313 9.30 8.67 8.66
CA ILE A 313 10.06 9.00 7.44
C ILE A 313 11.55 8.74 7.60
N VAL A 314 11.99 8.35 8.81
CA VAL A 314 13.39 8.04 9.05
C VAL A 314 13.74 6.64 8.60
N THR A 315 14.96 6.50 8.07
CA THR A 315 15.58 5.21 7.75
C THR A 315 16.70 4.91 8.76
N GLY A 316 17.21 3.69 8.75
CA GLY A 316 18.24 3.21 9.68
C GLY A 316 17.64 2.56 10.92
N THR A 317 18.24 2.78 12.09
CA THR A 317 17.87 2.06 13.32
C THR A 317 17.45 3.01 14.44
N ILE A 318 16.25 2.79 14.99
CA ILE A 318 15.80 3.38 16.26
C ILE A 318 16.15 2.40 17.38
N ASN A 319 17.06 2.78 18.28
CA ASN A 319 17.48 1.94 19.41
C ASN A 319 16.63 2.24 20.65
N VAL A 320 15.61 1.42 20.86
CA VAL A 320 14.71 1.41 22.02
C VAL A 320 15.42 0.84 23.25
N THR A 321 15.45 1.63 24.32
CA THR A 321 16.11 1.26 25.58
C THR A 321 15.14 0.89 26.70
N GLY A 322 13.84 1.05 26.46
CA GLY A 322 12.76 0.63 27.35
C GLY A 322 11.44 0.57 26.59
N PRO A 323 10.49 -0.29 27.02
CA PRO A 323 9.28 -0.54 26.25
C PRO A 323 8.39 0.71 26.15
N LEU A 324 7.82 0.91 24.97
CA LEU A 324 6.80 1.91 24.71
C LEU A 324 5.42 1.32 25.01
N ALA A 325 4.73 1.89 26.01
CA ALA A 325 3.40 1.45 26.38
C ALA A 325 2.36 1.97 25.38
N ILE A 326 1.51 1.08 24.88
CA ILE A 326 0.35 1.38 24.05
C ILE A 326 -0.88 1.30 24.96
N THR A 327 -1.49 2.45 25.20
CA THR A 327 -2.64 2.63 26.10
C THR A 327 -3.85 3.20 25.37
N ASN A 328 -3.75 3.38 24.05
CA ASN A 328 -4.84 3.63 23.11
C ASN A 328 -4.53 2.88 21.81
N ASP A 329 -5.54 2.69 20.96
CA ASP A 329 -5.38 2.17 19.60
C ASP A 329 -4.34 2.97 18.78
N ILE A 330 -3.26 2.31 18.35
CA ILE A 330 -2.16 2.92 17.59
C ILE A 330 -1.79 2.05 16.39
N ALA A 331 -1.67 2.67 15.21
CA ALA A 331 -0.95 2.12 14.07
C ALA A 331 0.41 2.80 13.92
N ILE A 332 1.48 2.04 13.68
CA ILE A 332 2.82 2.53 13.38
C ILE A 332 3.25 1.99 12.02
N ILE A 333 3.53 2.89 11.09
CA ILE A 333 3.89 2.59 9.71
C ILE A 333 5.29 3.14 9.43
N GLY A 334 6.23 2.26 9.08
CA GLY A 334 7.55 2.65 8.62
C GLY A 334 7.60 3.03 7.14
N PRO A 335 8.74 3.54 6.65
CA PRO A 335 8.90 3.88 5.24
C PRO A 335 8.98 2.63 4.34
N ASP A 336 9.59 1.56 4.83
CA ASP A 336 9.70 0.22 4.23
C ASP A 336 10.33 -0.72 5.27
N ALA A 337 10.00 -2.02 5.25
CA ALA A 337 10.54 -2.99 6.21
C ALA A 337 12.06 -3.19 6.07
N GLU A 338 12.62 -2.99 4.88
CA GLU A 338 14.07 -3.04 4.61
C GLU A 338 14.79 -1.73 4.99
N GLU A 339 14.06 -0.63 5.22
CA GLU A 339 14.63 0.72 5.43
C GLU A 339 14.68 1.19 6.88
N LEU A 340 13.73 0.75 7.74
CA LEU A 340 13.68 1.16 9.14
C LEU A 340 13.62 -0.03 10.10
N THR A 341 14.64 -0.15 10.94
CA THR A 341 14.70 -1.12 12.03
C THR A 341 14.38 -0.47 13.38
N ILE A 342 13.42 -1.03 14.10
CA ILE A 342 13.21 -0.75 15.53
C ILE A 342 13.95 -1.84 16.32
N SER A 343 14.94 -1.41 17.11
CA SER A 343 15.86 -2.32 17.79
C SER A 343 15.91 -2.14 19.28
N GLY A 344 15.96 -3.23 20.03
CA GLY A 344 15.99 -3.20 21.49
C GLY A 344 15.55 -4.52 22.13
N PRO A 345 15.80 -4.70 23.43
CA PRO A 345 15.45 -5.92 24.14
C PRO A 345 13.94 -6.04 24.44
N GLN A 346 13.27 -4.90 24.65
CA GLN A 346 11.83 -4.78 24.85
C GLN A 346 11.37 -3.52 24.12
N LEU A 347 10.41 -3.67 23.21
CA LEU A 347 9.99 -2.63 22.29
C LEU A 347 8.64 -2.04 22.67
N PHE A 348 7.62 -2.88 22.84
CA PHE A 348 6.25 -2.43 23.05
C PHE A 348 5.51 -3.28 24.10
N THR A 349 4.61 -2.64 24.85
CA THR A 349 3.62 -3.32 25.68
C THR A 349 2.21 -2.84 25.31
N VAL A 350 1.33 -3.75 24.90
CA VAL A 350 -0.05 -3.43 24.51
C VAL A 350 -1.02 -3.74 25.64
N SER A 351 -1.74 -2.72 26.08
CA SER A 351 -2.69 -2.80 27.19
C SER A 351 -3.96 -3.55 26.78
N GLN A 352 -4.63 -4.17 27.75
CA GLN A 352 -5.92 -4.83 27.53
C GLN A 352 -6.96 -3.85 26.97
N GLY A 353 -7.66 -4.26 25.92
CA GLY A 353 -8.68 -3.45 25.25
C GLY A 353 -8.14 -2.55 24.14
N GLU A 354 -6.83 -2.39 24.03
CA GLU A 354 -6.16 -1.54 23.04
C GLU A 354 -5.53 -2.36 21.92
N SER A 355 -5.29 -1.71 20.78
CA SER A 355 -4.64 -2.32 19.62
C SER A 355 -3.35 -1.63 19.22
N LEU A 356 -2.37 -2.43 18.78
CA LEU A 356 -1.16 -1.98 18.11
C LEU A 356 -1.07 -2.65 16.73
N ALA A 357 -1.07 -1.85 15.66
CA ALA A 357 -0.77 -2.32 14.31
C ALA A 357 0.62 -1.83 13.88
N LEU A 358 1.48 -2.75 13.43
CA LEU A 358 2.85 -2.49 13.00
C LEU A 358 2.98 -2.86 11.52
N ARG A 359 3.44 -1.92 10.68
CA ARG A 359 3.55 -2.11 9.24
C ARG A 359 4.81 -1.53 8.66
N GLN A 360 5.40 -2.19 7.66
CA GLN A 360 6.54 -1.67 6.87
C GLN A 360 7.75 -1.31 7.74
N LEU A 361 8.07 -2.18 8.69
CA LEU A 361 9.15 -2.02 9.66
C LEU A 361 9.93 -3.33 9.80
N SER A 362 11.20 -3.22 10.18
CA SER A 362 11.98 -4.35 10.68
C SER A 362 12.20 -4.29 12.18
N PHE A 363 12.36 -5.45 12.79
CA PHE A 363 12.63 -5.64 14.21
C PHE A 363 13.87 -6.51 14.39
N MET A 364 14.82 -5.98 15.16
CA MET A 364 16.06 -6.64 15.50
C MET A 364 16.40 -6.39 16.96
N GLY A 365 16.81 -7.40 17.71
CA GLY A 365 17.12 -7.25 19.11
C GLY A 365 17.23 -8.59 19.81
N ALA A 366 17.87 -8.58 20.97
CA ALA A 366 17.99 -9.75 21.79
C ALA A 366 17.07 -9.61 23.02
N PRO A 367 15.93 -10.33 23.10
CA PRO A 367 15.16 -10.43 24.34
C PRO A 367 16.07 -10.80 25.52
N VAL A 368 15.92 -10.09 26.64
CA VAL A 368 16.87 -10.18 27.77
C VAL A 368 16.48 -11.29 28.73
N ALA A 369 17.49 -11.95 29.28
CA ALA A 369 17.45 -13.20 30.05
C ALA A 369 16.76 -13.15 31.43
N ASN A 370 15.50 -12.71 31.49
CA ASN A 370 14.56 -13.14 32.52
C ASN A 370 13.21 -13.45 31.86
N THR A 371 12.41 -14.29 32.52
CA THR A 371 11.23 -14.96 31.92
C THR A 371 10.11 -14.02 31.49
N ASP A 372 10.16 -12.74 31.85
CA ASP A 372 9.04 -11.80 31.69
C ASP A 372 9.38 -10.66 30.70
N GLN A 373 10.55 -10.72 30.04
CA GLN A 373 11.07 -9.65 29.17
C GLN A 373 11.06 -10.05 27.68
N HIS A 374 9.85 -10.26 27.16
CA HIS A 374 9.58 -10.45 25.73
C HIS A 374 9.84 -9.18 24.93
N MET A 375 10.12 -9.32 23.63
CA MET A 375 10.37 -8.15 22.76
C MET A 375 9.11 -7.30 22.61
N ILE A 376 7.97 -7.92 22.36
CA ILE A 376 6.66 -7.29 22.35
C ILE A 376 5.71 -8.13 23.20
N THR A 377 5.11 -7.48 24.20
CA THR A 377 4.10 -8.10 25.07
C THR A 377 2.74 -7.51 24.76
N SER A 378 1.75 -8.34 24.46
CA SER A 378 0.38 -7.91 24.22
C SER A 378 -0.60 -8.60 25.17
N THR A 379 -1.42 -7.79 25.86
CA THR A 379 -2.66 -8.24 26.53
C THR A 379 -3.91 -7.74 25.80
N GLY A 380 -3.71 -6.91 24.75
CA GLY A 380 -4.73 -6.39 23.85
C GLY A 380 -4.63 -7.05 22.48
N SER A 381 -4.75 -6.26 21.41
CA SER A 381 -4.58 -6.74 20.03
C SER A 381 -3.26 -6.28 19.43
N LEU A 382 -2.51 -7.20 18.83
CA LEU A 382 -1.27 -6.93 18.12
C LEU A 382 -1.38 -7.41 16.67
N THR A 383 -1.16 -6.52 15.71
CA THR A 383 -1.11 -6.86 14.29
C THR A 383 0.26 -6.51 13.73
N LEU A 384 0.90 -7.47 13.10
CA LEU A 384 2.10 -7.32 12.29
C LEU A 384 1.69 -7.56 10.83
N ASP A 385 1.86 -6.57 9.96
CA ASP A 385 1.54 -6.67 8.53
C ASP A 385 2.68 -6.09 7.69
N ASP A 386 3.27 -6.90 6.80
CA ASP A 386 4.41 -6.49 5.98
C ASP A 386 5.60 -6.00 6.84
N VAL A 387 6.02 -6.85 7.79
CA VAL A 387 7.18 -6.58 8.65
C VAL A 387 8.24 -7.67 8.53
N MET A 388 9.46 -7.32 8.93
CA MET A 388 10.58 -8.25 9.02
C MET A 388 11.05 -8.40 10.47
N MET A 389 10.98 -9.59 11.06
CA MET A 389 11.62 -9.87 12.36
C MET A 389 12.83 -10.77 12.13
N MET A 390 14.04 -10.22 12.27
CA MET A 390 15.26 -10.93 11.86
C MET A 390 16.43 -10.88 12.84
N ASN A 391 17.17 -11.97 12.90
CA ASN A 391 18.41 -12.11 13.70
C ASN A 391 18.22 -11.81 15.19
N ASN A 392 17.05 -12.17 15.73
CA ASN A 392 16.74 -11.94 17.13
C ASN A 392 17.18 -13.14 17.97
N GLU A 393 17.96 -12.87 19.01
CA GLU A 393 18.57 -13.90 19.85
C GLU A 393 18.06 -13.81 21.29
N ALA A 394 17.57 -14.91 21.87
CA ALA A 394 17.20 -14.91 23.29
C ALA A 394 18.20 -15.74 24.10
N ILE A 395 18.70 -15.16 25.20
CA ILE A 395 19.44 -15.90 26.21
C ILE A 395 18.41 -16.34 27.26
N GLY A 396 18.04 -17.63 27.31
CA GLY A 396 17.27 -18.17 28.45
C GLY A 396 15.74 -18.15 28.33
N GLY A 397 15.19 -18.07 27.12
CA GLY A 397 13.81 -18.50 26.85
C GLY A 397 12.68 -17.49 26.59
N PRO A 398 12.82 -16.15 26.71
CA PRO A 398 11.71 -15.25 26.35
C PRO A 398 11.44 -15.26 24.84
N SER A 399 10.16 -15.16 24.49
CA SER A 399 9.69 -15.02 23.11
C SER A 399 9.81 -13.60 22.57
N MET A 400 9.86 -13.45 21.25
CA MET A 400 9.78 -12.14 20.62
C MET A 400 8.36 -11.58 20.72
N LEU A 401 7.36 -12.37 20.30
CA LEU A 401 5.96 -12.01 20.33
C LEU A 401 5.25 -12.80 21.42
N PHE A 402 4.86 -12.11 22.49
CA PHE A 402 4.14 -12.69 23.61
C PHE A 402 2.70 -12.21 23.63
N ASN A 403 1.75 -13.09 23.32
CA ASN A 403 0.32 -12.81 23.39
C ASN A 403 -0.28 -13.43 24.66
N ASN A 404 -0.60 -12.60 25.64
CA ASN A 404 -1.11 -13.01 26.95
C ASN A 404 -2.62 -12.82 27.02
N GLY A 405 -3.36 -13.78 26.45
CA GLY A 405 -4.84 -13.78 26.41
C GLY A 405 -5.48 -12.77 25.44
N GLY A 406 -4.66 -12.01 24.69
CA GLY A 406 -5.10 -11.06 23.68
C GLY A 406 -5.30 -11.68 22.29
N SER A 407 -5.23 -10.85 21.25
CA SER A 407 -5.15 -11.32 19.86
C SER A 407 -3.82 -10.93 19.21
N LEU A 408 -3.25 -11.85 18.43
CA LEU A 408 -2.04 -11.64 17.63
C LEU A 408 -2.34 -12.02 16.19
N THR A 409 -2.15 -11.09 15.26
CA THR A 409 -2.18 -11.34 13.81
C THR A 409 -0.81 -11.10 13.22
N VAL A 410 -0.29 -12.06 12.45
CA VAL A 410 0.93 -11.93 11.65
C VAL A 410 0.55 -12.16 10.20
N ALA A 411 0.56 -11.10 9.41
CA ALA A 411 0.17 -11.10 8.01
C ALA A 411 1.33 -10.67 7.12
N ASN A 412 1.49 -11.30 5.96
CA ASN A 412 2.39 -10.83 4.91
C ASN A 412 3.84 -10.56 5.38
N SER A 413 4.29 -11.25 6.43
CA SER A 413 5.51 -10.88 7.16
C SER A 413 6.59 -11.95 7.05
N THR A 414 7.85 -11.55 7.16
CA THR A 414 9.00 -12.48 7.16
C THR A 414 9.65 -12.50 8.53
N LEU A 415 9.63 -13.67 9.19
CA LEU A 415 10.30 -13.90 10.47
C LEU A 415 11.46 -14.86 10.22
N SER A 416 12.70 -14.39 10.31
CA SER A 416 13.85 -15.16 9.84
C SER A 416 15.10 -15.11 10.70
N ASN A 417 15.86 -16.21 10.70
CA ASN A 417 17.16 -16.30 11.38
C ASN A 417 17.10 -15.96 12.88
N ASN A 418 15.95 -16.20 13.53
CA ASN A 418 15.79 -15.93 14.96
C ASN A 418 16.20 -17.16 15.78
N SER A 419 16.98 -16.96 16.83
CA SER A 419 17.28 -18.00 17.83
C SER A 419 16.50 -17.82 19.14
N ALA A 420 15.81 -16.68 19.28
CA ALA A 420 14.72 -16.52 20.24
C ALA A 420 13.49 -17.35 19.84
N GLN A 421 12.66 -17.73 20.81
CA GLN A 421 11.32 -18.21 20.50
C GLN A 421 10.55 -17.11 19.77
N THR A 422 9.88 -17.45 18.68
CA THR A 422 9.30 -16.43 17.79
C THR A 422 7.96 -15.94 18.32
N ILE A 423 7.03 -16.87 18.57
CA ILE A 423 5.71 -16.57 19.11
C ILE A 423 5.44 -17.47 20.31
N GLU A 424 4.87 -16.87 21.34
CA GLU A 424 4.26 -17.57 22.46
C GLU A 424 2.86 -16.99 22.67
N ASN A 425 1.85 -17.81 22.43
CA ASN A 425 0.45 -17.47 22.64
C ASN A 425 -0.04 -18.16 23.90
N GLN A 426 -0.32 -17.40 24.95
CA GLN A 426 -0.86 -17.89 26.23
C GLN A 426 -2.36 -17.61 26.32
N GLY A 427 -3.17 -18.53 25.80
CA GLY A 427 -4.63 -18.53 25.91
C GLY A 427 -5.37 -17.54 25.01
N GLY A 428 -4.67 -16.81 24.14
CA GLY A 428 -5.24 -15.84 23.21
C GLY A 428 -5.59 -16.41 21.83
N LEU A 429 -6.00 -15.52 20.92
CA LEU A 429 -6.22 -15.83 19.50
C LEU A 429 -4.97 -15.50 18.67
N LEU A 430 -4.38 -16.48 17.99
CA LEU A 430 -3.35 -16.28 16.98
C LEU A 430 -3.94 -16.43 15.57
N THR A 431 -3.63 -15.50 14.68
CA THR A 431 -3.82 -15.64 13.23
C THR A 431 -2.51 -15.43 12.50
N ILE A 432 -2.10 -16.35 11.65
CA ILE A 432 -0.94 -16.19 10.75
C ILE A 432 -1.43 -16.35 9.32
N ARG A 433 -1.11 -15.40 8.43
CA ARG A 433 -1.48 -15.49 7.03
C ARG A 433 -0.42 -14.94 6.09
N GLY A 434 -0.22 -15.56 4.93
CA GLY A 434 0.62 -14.99 3.87
C GLY A 434 2.09 -14.79 4.29
N SER A 435 2.54 -15.48 5.34
CA SER A 435 3.78 -15.15 6.05
C SER A 435 4.83 -16.25 5.89
N THR A 436 6.10 -15.86 6.02
CA THR A 436 7.23 -16.79 5.90
C THR A 436 8.06 -16.81 7.17
N PHE A 437 8.19 -18.00 7.75
CA PHE A 437 9.06 -18.28 8.88
C PHE A 437 10.23 -19.11 8.38
N THR A 438 11.44 -18.59 8.40
CA THR A 438 12.60 -19.30 7.85
C THR A 438 13.84 -19.25 8.71
N ALA A 439 14.51 -20.39 8.86
CA ALA A 439 15.77 -20.49 9.62
C ALA A 439 15.66 -19.99 11.08
N ASN A 440 14.47 -20.08 11.70
CA ASN A 440 14.30 -19.78 13.11
C ASN A 440 14.70 -21.00 13.94
N ILE A 441 15.88 -20.95 14.56
CA ILE A 441 16.52 -22.09 15.24
C ILE A 441 16.89 -21.66 16.66
N GLY A 442 16.06 -22.07 17.61
CA GLY A 442 16.26 -21.88 19.04
C GLY A 442 16.06 -23.17 19.82
N PRO A 443 16.24 -23.13 21.16
CA PRO A 443 15.97 -24.28 22.04
C PRO A 443 14.47 -24.56 22.21
N ASN A 444 13.61 -23.60 21.88
CA ASN A 444 12.16 -23.69 21.98
C ASN A 444 11.53 -23.78 20.57
N PRO A 445 10.30 -24.29 20.45
CA PRO A 445 9.53 -24.23 19.20
C PRO A 445 9.40 -22.78 18.70
N VAL A 446 9.33 -22.60 17.38
CA VAL A 446 9.09 -21.29 16.75
C VAL A 446 7.81 -20.67 17.31
N ILE A 447 6.75 -21.48 17.41
CA ILE A 447 5.45 -21.11 17.94
C ILE A 447 5.09 -22.05 19.08
N ALA A 448 4.99 -21.52 20.30
CA ALA A 448 4.29 -22.18 21.41
C ALA A 448 2.83 -21.71 21.42
N GLN A 449 1.90 -22.66 21.32
CA GLN A 449 0.46 -22.39 21.27
C GLN A 449 -0.29 -22.93 22.48
N GLU A 450 -0.88 -22.01 23.22
CA GLU A 450 -1.97 -22.22 24.15
C GLU A 450 -3.16 -21.34 23.70
N GLY A 451 -4.33 -21.93 23.46
CA GLY A 451 -5.51 -21.18 23.01
C GLY A 451 -5.94 -21.54 21.59
N PHE A 452 -6.35 -20.54 20.79
CA PHE A 452 -6.84 -20.75 19.43
C PHE A 452 -5.88 -20.17 18.41
N ALA A 453 -5.54 -20.96 17.39
CA ALA A 453 -4.73 -20.50 16.27
C ALA A 453 -5.37 -20.85 14.93
N THR A 454 -5.28 -19.94 13.97
CA THR A 454 -5.49 -20.22 12.54
C THR A 454 -4.25 -19.78 11.79
N ILE A 455 -3.64 -20.70 11.06
CA ILE A 455 -2.50 -20.45 10.17
C ILE A 455 -3.00 -20.78 8.76
N ALA A 456 -2.74 -19.88 7.82
CA ALA A 456 -3.11 -20.12 6.44
C ALA A 456 -2.14 -19.50 5.44
N ASN A 457 -2.03 -20.08 4.25
CA ASN A 457 -1.22 -19.53 3.16
C ASN A 457 0.20 -19.14 3.58
N SER A 458 0.83 -19.91 4.46
CA SER A 458 2.11 -19.54 5.05
C SER A 458 3.17 -20.61 4.82
N THR A 459 4.42 -20.16 4.69
CA THR A 459 5.59 -21.03 4.44
C THR A 459 6.49 -21.09 5.68
N PHE A 460 6.78 -22.29 6.16
CA PHE A 460 7.68 -22.56 7.29
C PHE A 460 8.85 -23.43 6.82
N ALA A 461 10.02 -22.79 6.58
CA ALA A 461 11.15 -23.44 5.94
C ALA A 461 12.43 -23.44 6.80
N GLY A 462 13.07 -24.61 6.99
CA GLY A 462 14.40 -24.67 7.59
C GLY A 462 14.49 -24.25 9.06
N ASN A 463 13.38 -24.27 9.80
CA ASN A 463 13.33 -23.88 11.21
C ASN A 463 13.74 -25.05 12.13
N GLY A 464 13.78 -24.80 13.45
CA GLY A 464 13.66 -25.86 14.46
C GLY A 464 12.27 -26.50 14.47
N THR A 465 11.80 -27.03 15.60
CA THR A 465 10.38 -27.41 15.76
C THR A 465 9.52 -26.18 15.46
N VAL A 466 8.59 -26.26 14.50
CA VAL A 466 7.80 -25.08 14.13
C VAL A 466 6.69 -24.81 15.14
N LEU A 467 5.77 -25.75 15.33
CA LEU A 467 4.61 -25.57 16.19
C LEU A 467 4.61 -26.61 17.32
N ASP A 468 4.54 -26.14 18.56
CA ASP A 468 4.13 -26.97 19.71
C ASP A 468 2.74 -26.53 20.19
N SER A 469 1.75 -27.39 19.99
CA SER A 469 0.39 -27.16 20.47
C SER A 469 0.21 -27.81 21.84
N VAL A 470 0.37 -26.97 22.88
CA VAL A 470 0.33 -27.41 24.28
C VAL A 470 -1.10 -27.55 24.77
N SER A 471 -1.96 -26.58 24.47
CA SER A 471 -3.39 -26.62 24.80
C SER A 471 -4.24 -25.81 23.81
N GLY A 472 -5.52 -26.15 23.71
CA GLY A 472 -6.43 -25.52 22.76
C GLY A 472 -6.36 -26.14 21.37
N SER A 473 -6.64 -25.36 20.32
CA SER A 473 -6.75 -25.88 18.94
C SER A 473 -6.09 -24.97 17.92
N THR A 474 -5.32 -25.55 17.02
CA THR A 474 -4.75 -24.89 15.84
C THR A 474 -5.37 -25.43 14.57
N THR A 475 -5.75 -24.55 13.64
CA THR A 475 -6.17 -24.92 12.28
C THR A 475 -5.11 -24.47 11.29
N LEU A 476 -4.68 -25.37 10.41
CA LEU A 476 -3.72 -25.14 9.32
C LEU A 476 -4.44 -25.27 7.98
N LEU A 477 -4.28 -24.30 7.08
CA LEU A 477 -5.01 -24.23 5.81
C LEU A 477 -4.09 -23.75 4.70
N ASN A 478 -3.84 -24.61 3.71
CA ASN A 478 -2.98 -24.21 2.59
C ASN A 478 -1.61 -23.72 3.06
N ASP A 479 -0.97 -24.44 3.97
CA ASP A 479 0.37 -24.10 4.48
C ASP A 479 1.45 -25.03 3.91
N THR A 480 2.69 -24.57 3.87
CA THR A 480 3.84 -25.37 3.46
C THR A 480 4.89 -25.41 4.57
N PHE A 481 5.13 -26.58 5.15
CA PHE A 481 6.23 -26.84 6.06
C PHE A 481 7.30 -27.66 5.34
N SER A 482 8.56 -27.24 5.39
CA SER A 482 9.63 -27.94 4.65
C SER A 482 11.00 -27.79 5.30
N GLY A 483 11.73 -28.90 5.40
CA GLY A 483 13.11 -28.91 5.86
C GLY A 483 13.31 -28.41 7.29
N ASN A 484 12.27 -28.45 8.12
CA ASN A 484 12.37 -28.11 9.53
C ASN A 484 13.07 -29.26 10.29
N GLN A 485 13.68 -28.96 11.44
CA GLN A 485 14.68 -29.82 12.10
C GLN A 485 14.42 -30.06 13.59
N GLY A 486 13.17 -29.92 14.04
CA GLY A 486 12.76 -30.24 15.41
C GLY A 486 13.07 -31.69 15.83
N SER A 487 13.36 -31.93 17.12
CA SER A 487 13.79 -33.26 17.60
C SER A 487 12.66 -34.24 17.86
N ASP A 488 11.50 -33.75 18.31
CA ASP A 488 10.36 -34.59 18.65
C ASP A 488 9.32 -34.59 17.54
N GLY A 489 9.12 -33.48 16.83
CA GLY A 489 8.43 -33.39 15.55
C GLY A 489 8.95 -32.14 14.84
N ALA A 490 9.34 -32.27 13.57
CA ALA A 490 10.02 -31.18 12.89
C ALA A 490 9.09 -30.01 12.55
N ASP A 491 7.89 -30.32 12.06
CA ASP A 491 6.87 -29.32 11.74
C ASP A 491 5.95 -29.14 12.95
N ILE A 492 5.35 -30.24 13.42
CA ILE A 492 4.34 -30.23 14.47
C ILE A 492 4.74 -31.13 15.62
N GLN A 493 4.66 -30.58 16.83
CA GLN A 493 4.80 -31.31 18.09
C GLN A 493 3.50 -31.18 18.89
N LEU A 494 2.92 -32.31 19.30
CA LEU A 494 1.78 -32.36 20.21
C LEU A 494 2.26 -32.86 21.57
N SER A 495 2.82 -31.95 22.37
CA SER A 495 3.42 -32.30 23.67
C SER A 495 2.41 -32.59 24.79
N SER A 496 1.15 -32.18 24.61
CA SER A 496 0.11 -32.20 25.64
C SER A 496 -1.29 -32.40 25.02
N THR A 497 -2.34 -31.77 25.54
CA THR A 497 -3.75 -31.95 25.13
C THR A 497 -4.19 -31.06 23.97
N GLY A 498 -3.28 -30.27 23.38
CA GLY A 498 -3.55 -29.48 22.19
C GLY A 498 -3.95 -30.33 20.99
N ALA A 499 -4.75 -29.74 20.10
CA ALA A 499 -5.16 -30.37 18.85
C ALA A 499 -4.74 -29.51 17.64
N VAL A 500 -4.27 -30.17 16.59
CA VAL A 500 -3.98 -29.53 15.30
C VAL A 500 -4.89 -30.16 14.26
N THR A 501 -5.65 -29.35 13.55
CA THR A 501 -6.45 -29.74 12.40
C THR A 501 -5.82 -29.15 11.14
N ALA A 502 -5.64 -29.94 10.09
CA ALA A 502 -5.06 -29.45 8.84
C ALA A 502 -5.93 -29.81 7.64
N ALA A 503 -5.97 -28.92 6.65
CA ALA A 503 -6.46 -29.21 5.31
C ALA A 503 -5.57 -28.52 4.26
N ASN A 504 -5.44 -29.12 3.08
CA ASN A 504 -4.62 -28.59 1.98
C ASN A 504 -3.17 -28.25 2.39
N THR A 505 -2.58 -28.90 3.40
CA THR A 505 -1.29 -28.52 3.98
C THR A 505 -0.19 -29.53 3.65
N ILE A 506 1.02 -29.03 3.36
CA ILE A 506 2.23 -29.83 3.09
C ILE A 506 3.11 -29.90 4.35
N PHE A 507 3.54 -31.12 4.69
CA PHE A 507 4.47 -31.44 5.77
C PHE A 507 5.71 -32.19 5.23
N ASP A 508 6.73 -31.46 4.78
CA ASP A 508 7.93 -31.96 4.10
C ASP A 508 9.20 -31.89 4.96
N SER A 509 9.17 -32.50 6.14
CA SER A 509 10.32 -32.54 7.05
C SER A 509 10.68 -33.96 7.47
N SER A 510 11.94 -34.33 7.28
CA SER A 510 12.41 -35.72 7.43
C SER A 510 13.43 -35.93 8.57
N PHE A 511 13.64 -34.95 9.45
CA PHE A 511 14.69 -35.04 10.48
C PHE A 511 14.33 -36.08 11.57
N SER A 512 13.25 -35.83 12.33
CA SER A 512 12.65 -36.79 13.29
C SER A 512 11.27 -37.30 12.84
N GLY A 513 10.83 -36.88 11.65
CA GLY A 513 9.43 -36.96 11.21
C GLY A 513 8.78 -35.57 11.20
N SER A 514 7.81 -35.35 10.32
CA SER A 514 7.11 -34.07 10.23
C SER A 514 6.29 -33.79 11.49
N CYS A 515 5.64 -34.81 12.04
CA CYS A 515 4.79 -34.68 13.21
C CYS A 515 5.21 -35.61 14.35
N SER A 516 4.95 -35.19 15.58
CA SER A 516 4.84 -36.09 16.73
C SER A 516 3.48 -35.95 17.39
N GLY A 517 2.78 -37.09 17.42
CA GLY A 517 1.34 -37.14 17.63
C GLY A 517 0.58 -37.05 16.32
N ASN A 518 -0.67 -37.52 16.34
CA ASN A 518 -1.55 -37.49 15.17
C ASN A 518 -2.29 -36.16 15.12
N ILE A 519 -2.29 -35.54 13.95
CA ILE A 519 -3.17 -34.40 13.68
C ILE A 519 -4.59 -34.88 13.34
N ILE A 520 -5.55 -33.97 13.34
CA ILE A 520 -6.88 -34.17 12.78
C ILE A 520 -6.80 -33.83 11.30
N ASP A 521 -6.81 -34.87 10.46
CA ASP A 521 -6.78 -34.72 9.02
C ASP A 521 -8.17 -34.36 8.47
N ASN A 522 -8.33 -33.14 7.97
CA ASN A 522 -9.54 -32.69 7.26
C ASN A 522 -9.44 -32.84 5.73
N GLY A 523 -8.46 -33.59 5.25
CA GLY A 523 -8.32 -34.01 3.85
C GLY A 523 -7.34 -33.16 3.05
N HIS A 524 -6.91 -33.73 1.92
CA HIS A 524 -6.03 -33.11 0.92
C HIS A 524 -4.72 -32.58 1.51
N ASN A 525 -4.24 -33.18 2.60
CA ASN A 525 -2.91 -32.90 3.14
C ASN A 525 -1.86 -33.80 2.48
N MET A 526 -0.59 -33.42 2.59
CA MET A 526 0.52 -34.19 2.06
C MET A 526 1.68 -34.23 3.05
N GLU A 527 2.28 -35.41 3.22
CA GLU A 527 3.51 -35.56 4.00
C GLU A 527 4.51 -36.49 3.29
N THR A 528 5.80 -36.18 3.44
CA THR A 528 6.88 -37.00 2.84
C THR A 528 7.09 -38.32 3.59
N GLY A 529 6.74 -38.38 4.88
CA GLY A 529 6.78 -39.58 5.73
C GLY A 529 5.39 -40.14 6.04
N ASP A 530 5.16 -40.62 7.26
CA ASP A 530 3.86 -41.16 7.69
C ASP A 530 3.54 -40.83 9.16
N THR A 531 4.10 -39.72 9.64
CA THR A 531 4.14 -39.38 11.07
C THR A 531 2.96 -38.53 11.54
N CYS A 532 2.27 -37.85 10.63
CA CYS A 532 1.14 -36.99 10.97
C CYS A 532 -0.18 -37.77 11.12
N GLY A 533 -0.23 -39.03 10.68
CA GLY A 533 -1.41 -39.88 10.78
C GLY A 533 -2.51 -39.52 9.79
N LEU A 534 -2.13 -39.12 8.56
CA LEU A 534 -3.07 -38.71 7.52
C LEU A 534 -3.97 -39.88 7.06
N GLY A 535 -5.20 -39.55 6.68
CA GLY A 535 -6.23 -40.44 6.15
C GLY A 535 -6.15 -40.64 4.63
N SER A 536 -7.17 -41.30 4.06
CA SER A 536 -7.17 -41.74 2.65
C SER A 536 -7.33 -40.63 1.62
N ASP A 537 -7.92 -39.50 2.01
CA ASP A 537 -8.13 -38.33 1.13
C ASP A 537 -6.91 -37.39 1.14
N SER A 538 -5.87 -37.78 1.87
CA SER A 538 -4.57 -37.14 1.99
C SER A 538 -3.46 -38.10 1.51
N ARG A 539 -2.22 -37.62 1.44
CA ARG A 539 -1.10 -38.37 0.84
C ARG A 539 0.09 -38.47 1.78
N SER A 540 0.25 -39.61 2.43
CA SER A 540 1.48 -39.97 3.14
C SER A 540 2.52 -40.61 2.22
N ASN A 541 3.75 -40.66 2.67
CA ASN A 541 4.93 -41.23 2.01
C ASN A 541 5.15 -40.66 0.60
N THR A 542 4.79 -39.40 0.40
CA THR A 542 4.74 -38.77 -0.91
C THR A 542 5.51 -37.46 -0.86
N SER A 543 6.62 -37.39 -1.61
CA SER A 543 7.38 -36.14 -1.72
C SER A 543 6.56 -35.08 -2.48
N PRO A 544 6.40 -33.87 -1.94
CA PRO A 544 5.70 -32.77 -2.60
C PRO A 544 6.48 -32.16 -3.78
N GLN A 545 7.77 -32.48 -3.95
CA GLN A 545 8.63 -31.92 -5.01
C GLN A 545 8.63 -30.38 -5.01
N LEU A 546 8.90 -29.81 -3.85
CA LEU A 546 9.07 -28.36 -3.69
C LEU A 546 10.36 -27.87 -4.36
N LEU A 547 10.32 -26.66 -4.91
CA LEU A 547 11.50 -25.89 -5.28
C LEU A 547 12.06 -25.17 -4.05
N GLY A 548 13.30 -24.68 -4.16
CA GLY A 548 13.95 -23.96 -3.08
C GLY A 548 13.21 -22.67 -2.69
N LEU A 549 13.35 -22.25 -1.43
CA LEU A 549 12.79 -21.00 -0.93
C LEU A 549 13.38 -19.81 -1.71
N ALA A 550 12.53 -18.99 -2.31
CA ALA A 550 12.94 -17.85 -3.13
C ALA A 550 11.87 -16.74 -3.16
N LYS A 551 12.24 -15.53 -3.64
CA LYS A 551 11.29 -14.45 -3.95
C LYS A 551 10.55 -14.81 -5.24
N ASN A 552 9.45 -15.57 -5.16
CA ASN A 552 8.66 -16.04 -6.31
C ASN A 552 7.46 -15.10 -6.65
N GLY A 553 7.54 -13.83 -6.24
CA GLY A 553 6.42 -12.87 -6.22
C GLY A 553 5.82 -12.72 -4.82
N GLY A 554 4.88 -11.79 -4.66
CA GLY A 554 4.29 -11.44 -3.35
C GLY A 554 5.24 -10.68 -2.43
N SER A 555 4.81 -10.46 -1.18
CA SER A 555 5.59 -9.73 -0.16
C SER A 555 6.57 -10.61 0.61
N THR A 556 6.42 -11.95 0.58
CA THR A 556 7.24 -12.89 1.34
C THR A 556 7.82 -14.01 0.46
N PRO A 557 9.02 -14.56 0.76
CA PRO A 557 9.57 -15.69 0.02
C PRO A 557 8.72 -16.95 0.15
N THR A 558 8.60 -17.75 -0.92
CA THR A 558 7.79 -18.97 -0.94
C THR A 558 8.57 -20.16 -1.50
N MET A 559 7.99 -21.36 -1.45
CA MET A 559 8.50 -22.57 -2.11
C MET A 559 7.53 -23.00 -3.22
N ASP A 560 7.91 -22.76 -4.47
CA ASP A 560 7.11 -23.14 -5.64
C ASP A 560 7.04 -24.66 -5.84
N LEU A 561 6.02 -25.12 -6.57
CA LEU A 561 5.87 -26.54 -6.92
C LEU A 561 6.59 -26.88 -8.23
N ALA A 562 7.39 -27.94 -8.25
CA ALA A 562 7.90 -28.49 -9.50
C ALA A 562 6.75 -28.88 -10.44
N THR A 563 6.99 -28.91 -11.76
CA THR A 563 5.94 -29.21 -12.76
C THR A 563 5.35 -30.62 -12.63
N THR A 564 6.06 -31.54 -12.01
CA THR A 564 5.64 -32.92 -11.75
C THR A 564 5.16 -33.14 -10.32
N SER A 565 5.02 -32.06 -9.54
CA SER A 565 4.65 -32.13 -8.14
C SER A 565 3.27 -32.80 -7.99
N PRO A 566 3.14 -33.79 -7.08
CA PRO A 566 1.85 -34.37 -6.76
C PRO A 566 0.92 -33.38 -6.04
N ALA A 567 1.43 -32.27 -5.50
CA ALA A 567 0.62 -31.25 -4.84
C ALA A 567 -0.16 -30.37 -5.83
N ARG A 568 0.18 -30.42 -7.13
CA ARG A 568 -0.53 -29.68 -8.18
C ARG A 568 -1.91 -30.26 -8.45
N ASP A 569 -2.91 -29.39 -8.62
CA ASP A 569 -4.31 -29.72 -8.93
C ASP A 569 -4.90 -30.78 -7.98
N ALA A 570 -4.57 -30.67 -6.70
CA ALA A 570 -4.81 -31.74 -5.74
C ALA A 570 -5.41 -31.29 -4.39
N GLY A 571 -5.63 -30.00 -4.21
CA GLY A 571 -6.29 -29.43 -3.05
C GLY A 571 -7.81 -29.48 -3.18
N ASP A 572 -8.47 -29.27 -2.05
CA ASP A 572 -9.91 -29.05 -1.99
C ASP A 572 -10.25 -27.59 -2.30
N ASP A 573 -10.99 -27.35 -3.38
CA ASP A 573 -11.38 -26.02 -3.83
C ASP A 573 -12.24 -25.27 -2.81
N VAL A 574 -13.10 -25.99 -2.08
CA VAL A 574 -13.98 -25.36 -1.06
C VAL A 574 -13.15 -24.75 0.05
N THR A 575 -12.14 -25.47 0.53
CA THR A 575 -11.16 -25.00 1.51
C THR A 575 -10.37 -23.81 0.96
N CYS A 576 -9.96 -23.86 -0.31
CA CYS A 576 -9.23 -22.76 -0.96
C CYS A 576 -10.06 -21.47 -1.12
N GLN A 577 -11.39 -21.58 -1.28
CA GLN A 577 -12.28 -20.41 -1.38
C GLN A 577 -12.75 -19.88 -0.01
N ALA A 578 -12.60 -20.66 1.06
CA ALA A 578 -13.04 -20.27 2.39
C ALA A 578 -12.07 -19.28 3.06
N ALA A 579 -12.59 -18.42 3.93
CA ALA A 579 -11.76 -17.60 4.79
C ALA A 579 -10.93 -18.50 5.74
N PRO A 580 -9.67 -18.15 6.02
CA PRO A 580 -8.97 -16.93 5.60
C PRO A 580 -8.08 -17.09 4.35
N VAL A 581 -8.22 -18.19 3.59
CA VAL A 581 -7.47 -18.39 2.33
C VAL A 581 -7.98 -17.44 1.24
N ASP A 582 -9.31 -17.25 1.19
CA ASP A 582 -10.01 -16.25 0.37
C ASP A 582 -9.68 -16.32 -1.13
N GLY A 583 -9.49 -17.54 -1.66
CA GLY A 583 -9.32 -17.77 -3.09
C GLY A 583 -7.98 -17.30 -3.67
N VAL A 584 -7.01 -16.98 -2.82
CA VAL A 584 -5.66 -16.57 -3.24
C VAL A 584 -4.59 -17.37 -2.50
N ASP A 585 -3.40 -17.48 -3.10
CA ASP A 585 -2.21 -18.06 -2.49
C ASP A 585 -1.40 -17.03 -1.68
N GLN A 586 -0.30 -17.47 -1.07
CA GLN A 586 0.60 -16.62 -0.30
C GLN A 586 1.09 -15.38 -1.06
N ARG A 587 1.21 -15.47 -2.39
CA ARG A 587 1.71 -14.40 -3.26
C ARG A 587 0.59 -13.50 -3.78
N GLY A 588 -0.67 -13.85 -3.51
CA GLY A 588 -1.85 -13.20 -4.06
C GLY A 588 -2.29 -13.75 -5.42
N VAL A 589 -1.79 -14.91 -5.85
CA VAL A 589 -2.24 -15.59 -7.09
C VAL A 589 -3.58 -16.25 -6.85
N TYR A 590 -4.54 -16.05 -7.76
CA TYR A 590 -5.88 -16.65 -7.65
C TYR A 590 -5.85 -18.17 -7.73
N ARG A 591 -6.72 -18.81 -6.95
CA ARG A 591 -6.94 -20.25 -6.93
C ARG A 591 -8.33 -20.61 -7.49
N PRO A 592 -8.48 -21.68 -8.28
CA PRO A 592 -7.40 -22.45 -8.91
C PRO A 592 -6.86 -21.78 -10.19
N GLN A 593 -5.59 -22.03 -10.53
CA GLN A 593 -5.05 -21.76 -11.87
C GLN A 593 -5.25 -22.97 -12.80
N GLY A 594 -5.28 -24.18 -12.25
CA GLY A 594 -5.54 -25.41 -12.99
C GLY A 594 -6.97 -25.94 -12.82
N GLY A 595 -7.11 -27.27 -12.83
CA GLY A 595 -8.39 -27.95 -12.64
C GLY A 595 -8.91 -27.90 -11.21
N HIS A 596 -8.00 -27.87 -10.24
CA HIS A 596 -8.25 -27.73 -8.80
C HIS A 596 -7.16 -26.85 -8.19
N CYS A 597 -7.36 -26.34 -6.97
CA CYS A 597 -6.29 -25.62 -6.31
C CYS A 597 -5.17 -26.58 -5.92
N ASP A 598 -3.98 -26.04 -5.68
CA ASP A 598 -2.84 -26.81 -5.22
C ASP A 598 -2.86 -26.99 -3.70
N ILE A 599 -2.28 -28.10 -3.23
CA ILE A 599 -1.98 -28.31 -1.81
C ILE A 599 -0.79 -27.41 -1.45
N GLY A 600 -0.87 -26.72 -0.31
CA GLY A 600 0.19 -25.89 0.25
C GLY A 600 -0.02 -24.39 0.08
N ALA A 601 1.02 -23.61 0.40
CA ALA A 601 0.99 -22.14 0.45
C ALA A 601 0.93 -21.43 -0.90
N VAL A 602 1.28 -22.13 -1.98
CA VAL A 602 1.38 -21.56 -3.33
C VAL A 602 0.37 -22.21 -4.27
N GLU A 603 -0.04 -21.47 -5.29
CA GLU A 603 -0.77 -21.96 -6.46
C GLU A 603 0.14 -21.91 -7.68
N ALA A 604 0.45 -23.04 -8.26
CA ALA A 604 1.35 -23.08 -9.38
C ALA A 604 0.65 -22.62 -10.66
N ASN A 605 1.33 -21.75 -11.43
CA ASN A 605 0.78 -21.23 -12.68
C ASN A 605 0.41 -22.38 -13.63
N ALA A 606 -0.74 -22.24 -14.29
CA ALA A 606 -1.13 -23.14 -15.37
C ALA A 606 -0.04 -23.11 -16.46
N PRO A 607 0.39 -24.27 -16.99
CA PRO A 607 1.17 -24.27 -18.21
C PRO A 607 0.33 -23.59 -19.29
N LEU A 608 0.87 -22.54 -19.91
CA LEU A 608 0.21 -21.86 -21.03
C LEU A 608 -0.24 -22.94 -22.02
N ALA A 609 -1.54 -23.05 -22.25
CA ALA A 609 -2.06 -23.86 -23.32
C ALA A 609 -1.54 -23.24 -24.62
N VAL A 610 -0.45 -23.78 -25.15
CA VAL A 610 -0.10 -23.55 -26.54
C VAL A 610 -1.15 -24.32 -27.32
N ASP A 611 -2.21 -23.62 -27.67
CA ASP A 611 -3.07 -23.96 -28.78
C ASP A 611 -2.17 -24.09 -30.02
N HIS A 612 -1.71 -25.31 -30.26
CA HIS A 612 -1.24 -25.70 -31.57
C HIS A 612 -2.46 -25.78 -32.50
N GLU A 613 -3.08 -24.62 -32.78
CA GLU A 613 -3.80 -24.47 -34.03
C GLU A 613 -2.75 -24.53 -35.13
N SER A 614 -2.57 -25.74 -35.65
CA SER A 614 -2.03 -25.92 -37.00
C SER A 614 -2.94 -25.11 -37.93
N PRO A 615 -2.46 -24.08 -38.63
CA PRO A 615 -3.30 -23.39 -39.59
C PRO A 615 -3.57 -24.39 -40.72
N ASP A 616 -4.82 -24.81 -40.83
CA ASP A 616 -5.35 -25.53 -41.98
C ASP A 616 -4.88 -24.83 -43.26
N ALA A 617 -4.11 -25.57 -44.06
CA ALA A 617 -3.62 -25.10 -45.35
C ALA A 617 -4.81 -24.80 -46.28
N PRO A 618 -4.93 -23.58 -46.86
CA PRO A 618 -5.88 -23.35 -47.93
C PRO A 618 -5.43 -24.11 -49.18
N SER A 619 -6.38 -24.81 -49.81
CA SER A 619 -6.22 -25.53 -51.07
C SER A 619 -5.60 -24.67 -52.17
N SER A 620 -4.67 -25.27 -52.92
CA SER A 620 -3.90 -24.71 -54.03
C SER A 620 -4.75 -24.06 -55.15
N GLY A 621 -4.57 -22.76 -55.34
CA GLY A 621 -4.87 -22.04 -56.58
C GLY A 621 -3.56 -21.55 -57.20
N ASN A 622 -3.22 -22.06 -58.39
CA ASN A 622 -2.04 -21.69 -59.17
C ASN A 622 -2.02 -20.19 -59.52
N ASP A 623 -0.91 -19.51 -59.23
CA ASP A 623 -0.43 -18.45 -60.11
C ASP A 623 1.11 -18.42 -60.14
N ASP A 624 1.63 -18.47 -61.37
CA ASP A 624 3.03 -18.58 -61.79
C ASP A 624 3.75 -17.24 -61.62
N ARG A 625 4.82 -17.14 -60.79
CA ARG A 625 5.98 -16.24 -61.01
C ARG A 625 7.27 -16.80 -60.39
N PRO A 626 8.45 -16.61 -61.02
CA PRO A 626 9.61 -17.49 -60.87
C PRO A 626 10.54 -17.16 -59.70
N ALA A 627 11.27 -18.20 -59.30
CA ALA A 627 12.25 -18.26 -58.22
C ALA A 627 13.39 -17.22 -58.33
N ALA A 628 13.76 -16.67 -57.18
CA ALA A 628 15.10 -16.14 -56.92
C ALA A 628 15.73 -17.00 -55.80
N GLU A 629 16.89 -17.58 -56.11
CA GLU A 629 17.66 -18.48 -55.23
C GLU A 629 18.24 -17.80 -53.98
N PRO A 630 18.58 -18.57 -52.93
CA PRO A 630 19.11 -18.06 -51.67
C PRO A 630 20.62 -17.85 -51.72
N HIS A 631 21.09 -16.66 -51.33
CA HIS A 631 22.49 -16.49 -50.96
C HIS A 631 22.71 -17.01 -49.53
N THR A 632 23.40 -18.13 -49.46
CA THR A 632 24.10 -18.64 -48.27
C THR A 632 25.14 -17.64 -47.76
N ARG A 633 25.23 -17.50 -46.43
CA ARG A 633 26.50 -17.44 -45.69
C ARG A 633 26.24 -17.67 -44.21
N GLY A 634 26.61 -18.86 -43.75
CA GLY A 634 26.76 -19.14 -42.33
C GLY A 634 27.95 -18.39 -41.74
N LEU A 635 27.86 -18.10 -40.44
CA LEU A 635 29.03 -17.94 -39.61
C LEU A 635 28.76 -18.62 -38.26
N ALA A 636 29.46 -19.73 -38.05
CA ALA A 636 29.57 -20.39 -36.76
C ALA A 636 30.27 -19.46 -35.77
N VAL A 637 29.73 -19.31 -34.57
CA VAL A 637 30.47 -18.75 -33.43
C VAL A 637 30.84 -19.92 -32.52
N THR A 638 32.10 -20.32 -32.65
CA THR A 638 32.81 -21.19 -31.73
C THR A 638 33.01 -20.49 -30.39
N GLY A 639 32.88 -21.24 -29.31
CA GLY A 639 33.05 -20.77 -27.94
C GLY A 639 34.44 -20.17 -27.68
N ALA A 640 34.43 -19.10 -26.90
CA ALA A 640 35.59 -18.59 -26.20
C ALA A 640 35.19 -18.35 -24.74
N SER A 641 35.63 -19.27 -23.88
CA SER A 641 35.68 -19.16 -22.43
C SER A 641 36.59 -18.00 -22.01
N ILE A 642 36.06 -17.06 -21.23
CA ILE A 642 36.83 -16.01 -20.55
C ILE A 642 37.01 -16.44 -19.07
N PRO A 643 38.24 -16.48 -18.53
CA PRO A 643 38.50 -16.95 -17.16
C PRO A 643 38.23 -15.84 -16.14
N VAL A 644 37.52 -16.19 -15.06
CA VAL A 644 37.39 -15.38 -13.84
C VAL A 644 38.62 -15.66 -12.95
N PRO A 645 39.33 -14.64 -12.43
CA PRO A 645 40.50 -14.87 -11.59
C PRO A 645 40.11 -15.33 -10.18
N LEU A 646 40.76 -16.42 -9.76
CA LEU A 646 40.76 -17.00 -8.42
C LEU A 646 41.52 -16.06 -7.47
N LEU A 647 40.86 -15.54 -6.44
CA LEU A 647 41.55 -14.90 -5.30
C LEU A 647 41.55 -15.89 -4.12
N ALA A 648 42.63 -16.67 -4.02
CA ALA A 648 42.92 -17.53 -2.89
C ALA A 648 43.66 -16.71 -1.81
N GLY A 649 43.20 -16.79 -0.56
CA GLY A 649 43.96 -16.27 0.58
C GLY A 649 43.15 -16.04 1.84
N LEU A 650 42.63 -17.09 2.48
CA LEU A 650 42.43 -17.05 3.93
C LEU A 650 42.76 -18.40 4.56
N THR A 651 43.83 -18.37 5.34
CA THR A 651 44.42 -19.48 6.07
C THR A 651 43.51 -19.87 7.24
N VAL A 652 43.06 -21.11 7.25
CA VAL A 652 42.42 -21.74 8.43
C VAL A 652 43.50 -21.98 9.48
N ILE A 653 43.44 -21.25 10.60
CA ILE A 653 44.18 -21.62 11.82
C ILE A 653 43.27 -22.50 12.66
N LEU A 654 43.59 -23.79 12.68
CA LEU A 654 43.14 -24.74 13.70
C LEU A 654 43.78 -24.31 15.03
N LEU A 655 42.97 -23.95 16.03
CA LEU A 655 43.43 -23.85 17.42
C LEU A 655 42.68 -24.88 18.26
N ILE A 656 43.34 -26.01 18.45
CA ILE A 656 43.02 -27.01 19.47
C ILE A 656 43.69 -26.54 20.77
N GLY A 657 42.91 -26.44 21.85
CA GLY A 657 43.41 -26.28 23.22
C GLY A 657 42.45 -25.42 24.05
N GLY A 658 42.00 -25.79 25.23
CA GLY A 658 42.28 -26.95 26.07
C GLY A 658 41.37 -26.85 27.30
N ILE A 659 40.90 -28.00 27.75
CA ILE A 659 40.14 -28.19 28.99
C ILE A 659 41.06 -27.81 30.16
N ALA A 660 40.68 -26.79 30.94
CA ALA A 660 41.31 -26.47 32.22
C ALA A 660 40.37 -26.84 33.37
N MET A 661 40.69 -27.98 34.00
CA MET A 661 40.23 -28.40 35.32
C MET A 661 40.45 -27.30 36.37
N THR A 662 39.39 -26.90 37.07
CA THR A 662 39.50 -26.24 38.38
C THR A 662 39.69 -27.30 39.46
N ARG A 663 40.94 -27.45 39.93
CA ARG A 663 41.31 -28.29 41.07
C ARG A 663 40.98 -27.59 42.40
N PHE A 664 40.30 -28.37 43.24
CA PHE A 664 40.22 -28.31 44.70
C PHE A 664 41.45 -27.70 45.40
N ALA A 665 41.24 -26.65 46.19
CA ALA A 665 42.17 -26.22 47.23
C ALA A 665 41.75 -26.80 48.59
N ARG A 666 42.42 -27.88 49.03
CA ARG A 666 42.41 -28.34 50.42
C ARG A 666 43.31 -27.41 51.24
N ARG A 667 42.72 -26.67 52.19
CA ARG A 667 43.45 -26.00 53.28
C ARG A 667 43.38 -26.90 54.51
N HIS A 668 44.53 -27.46 54.89
CA HIS A 668 44.75 -28.06 56.20
C HIS A 668 44.60 -26.99 57.29
N ARG A 669 43.76 -27.26 58.30
CA ARG A 669 43.93 -26.71 59.66
C ARG A 669 44.31 -27.85 60.59
N ARG A 670 45.39 -27.60 61.34
CA ARG A 670 45.86 -28.35 62.49
C ARG A 670 44.91 -28.14 63.68
N SER A 671 44.75 -29.22 64.45
CA SER A 671 44.43 -29.41 65.88
C SER A 671 43.21 -30.28 66.07
#